data_AF-A0AAD5Q888-F1
#
_entry.id   AF-A0AAD5Q888-F1
#
_cell.length_a   1.000
_cell.length_b   1.000
_cell.length_c   1.000
_cell.angle_alpha   90.00
_cell.angle_beta   90.00
_cell.angle_gamma   90.00
#
_symmetry.space_group_name_H-M   'P 1'
#
loop_
_entity.id
_entity.type
_entity.pdbx_description
1 polymer ?
#
loop_
_entity_poly.entity_id
_entity_poly.type
_entity_poly.pdbx_seq_one_letter_code
_entity_poly.pdbx_strand_id
1 'polypeptide(L)'
;MRPPSYLLQRARAAGRDDGDVAGGGDGKKSRLAANSPSNLSWMFGLCRQETGHLTLGVVGMSMASAMNLLFPRIMGKAIDVAAGKPPPGGLSKKGFLFVVLTTFVTGSVGSFLRVYSLGMVAERVAARLRKRLYRVLLAQEFNFYHHRKVGELVSRLSHDCQVTANAVVDIMANGFRSLNSAIGASCMLLTISPKLTLVSLSILPLVGSGAMIFSKFSSRLSKVHQNSIANMTGIVEERLNNIFTVKLFAAEQYEAQQFDNVNTTILKNASRAKRARGLFMGGLSLSINCSLFSVLYFGGSLVGSNELTIGSLTSFALYSGFMGLGFSQLSSCFSEIRRARDSSAVLFKLLETTPMPEEQHGPRGEMLDTVEGHIRFEDVSFSYPSREDIVVLDKLTLDIHPGEVVAIVGKSGAGKSTVASLITKILTPTSGKVTLDGVDIELLDTAWLRKQIGVVNQDPSLFASTIADNIMYGSVVRDEDRMLEAAKEAHAHDFVMELPEKYDTFVGEKGYELSGGQKQRIAIARALYKRTKILLFDEATSSLDGRSEDFNGPPVTFKYRTYSQMVDSMLALEAKYPQFVEVFTAQDRYGLPLRNELMCRRNGASEPCKHYVIKITDEASLPDATRPEVFFSGALHGNERVGPQSAMSLAEFLVDHAGRPDGNPWIKRLVRTRTIVIMPTTNAHGYDRNVREEGSLDPNRDFPYSRSGTNCFQTMVARAVNEVWRDHLFQLAITWHGGIRQVSYEWGSTNHAIRNGLGSHRSPDDRGQFFVGRGLSRYAGKFQEDSTYFPDGRMNDILYAVDGGMEDWGYAASWENQFTSPKPIGVCNPTTLGGYSSSKSVYNGATHRAFNILVETSSSKQPSESSLGNSASLSDAALADFLPSSTTIGHVPRNVRLALHYIDIVQPYLQWKNNPSSGSAGAATSFQWEVAGSITVDSTSLRYSTRPDLSGASTTPAQSGTTRWYHPDMGMSSQSNKGIFSASIQFPSSGVYYVQAVATVDQNWAEQGTGIDAPTPFVPPQTHVVNARTKNDWRFTNNGKIVQGQVEWSSPIVQIVVQ
;
A
#
# COMPACT_ATOMS: atom_id res chain seq x y z
N MET A 1 16.20 -37.22 14.32
CA MET A 1 15.12 -36.95 13.34
C MET A 1 15.52 -35.73 12.51
N ARG A 2 15.68 -35.90 11.19
CA ARG A 2 15.98 -34.83 10.24
C ARG A 2 14.66 -34.16 9.80
N PRO A 3 14.59 -32.82 9.69
CA PRO A 3 13.48 -32.14 9.02
C PRO A 3 13.69 -32.08 7.49
N PRO A 4 12.62 -31.89 6.69
CA PRO A 4 12.60 -32.23 5.27
C PRO A 4 13.30 -31.21 4.38
N SER A 5 14.14 -31.71 3.48
CA SER A 5 14.99 -31.00 2.53
C SER A 5 14.30 -30.70 1.20
N TYR A 6 13.24 -29.86 1.18
CA TYR A 6 12.52 -29.55 -0.07
C TYR A 6 12.65 -28.11 -0.61
N LEU A 7 13.37 -27.20 0.05
CA LEU A 7 13.54 -25.81 -0.43
C LEU A 7 14.97 -25.44 -0.90
N LEU A 8 15.85 -26.43 -1.08
CA LEU A 8 17.25 -26.20 -1.51
C LEU A 8 17.58 -26.70 -2.93
N GLN A 9 16.62 -27.21 -3.70
CA GLN A 9 16.89 -27.77 -5.04
C GLN A 9 16.66 -26.83 -6.23
N ARG A 10 16.08 -25.63 -6.06
CA ARG A 10 15.90 -24.67 -7.18
C ARG A 10 16.97 -23.60 -7.33
N ALA A 11 17.99 -23.55 -6.46
CA ALA A 11 19.09 -22.58 -6.55
C ALA A 11 20.46 -23.18 -6.96
N ARG A 12 20.50 -24.47 -7.33
CA ARG A 12 21.73 -25.16 -7.77
C ARG A 12 21.74 -25.65 -9.22
N ALA A 13 20.70 -25.35 -10.01
CA ALA A 13 20.55 -25.81 -11.39
C ALA A 13 20.61 -24.69 -12.46
N ALA A 14 21.38 -23.62 -12.22
CA ALA A 14 21.56 -22.53 -13.20
C ALA A 14 23.04 -22.14 -13.36
N GLY A 15 23.93 -23.13 -13.40
CA GLY A 15 25.36 -22.89 -13.47
C GLY A 15 26.15 -24.12 -13.90
N ARG A 16 25.87 -24.62 -15.11
CA ARG A 16 26.73 -25.43 -15.98
C ARG A 16 25.83 -26.06 -17.04
N ASP A 17 25.96 -25.60 -18.28
CA ASP A 17 26.02 -26.44 -19.47
C ASP A 17 26.38 -25.53 -20.65
N ASP A 18 27.69 -25.38 -20.86
CA ASP A 18 28.25 -25.10 -22.18
C ASP A 18 28.28 -26.45 -22.91
N GLY A 19 27.47 -26.60 -23.96
CA GLY A 19 27.43 -27.81 -24.78
C GLY A 19 26.92 -27.49 -26.18
N ASP A 20 27.87 -27.39 -27.12
CA ASP A 20 27.64 -27.34 -28.56
C ASP A 20 26.75 -28.50 -29.05
N VAL A 21 25.67 -28.19 -29.79
CA VAL A 21 25.07 -29.12 -30.76
C VAL A 21 24.63 -28.34 -32.01
N ALA A 22 25.11 -28.82 -33.16
CA ALA A 22 24.92 -28.26 -34.48
C ALA A 22 23.72 -28.88 -35.24
N GLY A 23 23.17 -28.10 -36.19
CA GLY A 23 22.29 -28.50 -37.30
C GLY A 23 20.84 -28.02 -37.13
N GLY A 24 20.20 -27.29 -38.04
CA GLY A 24 20.53 -26.79 -39.38
C GLY A 24 19.22 -26.32 -40.06
N GLY A 25 19.26 -25.20 -40.79
CA GLY A 25 18.20 -24.80 -41.74
C GLY A 25 17.58 -23.40 -41.54
N ASP A 26 18.15 -22.42 -42.26
CA ASP A 26 17.57 -21.21 -42.88
C ASP A 26 16.67 -20.25 -42.08
N GLY A 27 16.89 -18.92 -42.07
CA GLY A 27 17.87 -18.10 -42.75
C GLY A 27 17.80 -16.62 -42.30
N LYS A 28 18.97 -15.97 -42.34
CA LYS A 28 19.22 -14.51 -42.33
C LYS A 28 18.48 -13.65 -41.29
N LYS A 29 19.17 -13.33 -40.18
CA LYS A 29 19.51 -11.94 -39.76
C LYS A 29 20.38 -11.92 -38.50
N SER A 30 21.27 -10.92 -38.42
CA SER A 30 22.11 -10.53 -37.28
C SER A 30 23.45 -11.27 -37.03
N ARG A 31 24.30 -11.34 -38.06
CA ARG A 31 25.77 -11.27 -37.89
C ARG A 31 26.28 -9.90 -38.36
N LEU A 32 25.92 -8.84 -37.64
CA LEU A 32 26.45 -7.48 -37.84
C LEU A 32 26.53 -6.77 -36.48
N ALA A 33 27.57 -7.07 -35.68
CA ALA A 33 27.98 -6.20 -34.55
C ALA A 33 29.42 -6.48 -34.02
N ALA A 34 30.29 -7.15 -34.78
CA ALA A 34 31.64 -7.46 -34.31
C ALA A 34 32.71 -6.44 -34.75
N ASN A 35 32.38 -5.48 -35.64
CA ASN A 35 33.31 -4.45 -36.09
C ASN A 35 32.63 -3.07 -36.05
N SER A 36 32.75 -2.36 -34.93
CA SER A 36 32.57 -0.91 -34.86
C SER A 36 33.89 -0.27 -34.45
N PRO A 37 34.35 0.82 -35.10
CA PRO A 37 35.60 1.49 -34.75
C PRO A 37 35.59 1.86 -33.26
N SER A 38 36.71 1.59 -32.59
CA SER A 38 36.84 1.54 -31.13
C SER A 38 36.17 2.72 -30.38
N ASN A 39 35.38 2.41 -29.34
CA ASN A 39 34.84 3.35 -28.34
C ASN A 39 35.81 4.48 -27.97
N LEU A 40 37.12 4.20 -27.94
CA LEU A 40 38.16 5.16 -27.60
C LEU A 40 38.17 6.39 -28.52
N SER A 41 38.03 6.20 -29.83
CA SER A 41 38.00 7.31 -30.79
C SER A 41 36.82 8.26 -30.55
N TRP A 42 35.64 7.68 -30.27
CA TRP A 42 34.46 8.43 -29.85
C TRP A 42 34.70 9.17 -28.54
N MET A 43 35.26 8.49 -27.53
CA MET A 43 35.56 9.08 -26.22
C MET A 43 36.50 10.30 -26.32
N PHE A 44 37.60 10.19 -27.08
CA PHE A 44 38.50 11.33 -27.32
C PHE A 44 37.83 12.43 -28.16
N GLY A 45 36.93 12.05 -29.07
CA GLY A 45 36.12 12.98 -29.86
C GLY A 45 35.24 13.91 -29.01
N LEU A 46 34.81 13.47 -27.81
CA LEU A 46 34.01 14.27 -26.89
C LEU A 46 34.74 15.53 -26.39
N CYS A 47 36.08 15.51 -26.36
CA CYS A 47 36.91 16.63 -25.94
C CYS A 47 37.14 17.66 -27.04
N ARG A 48 36.76 17.40 -28.30
CA ARG A 48 37.06 18.25 -29.46
C ARG A 48 36.51 19.68 -29.32
N GLN A 49 35.42 19.86 -28.59
CA GLN A 49 34.79 21.16 -28.35
C GLN A 49 35.45 21.96 -27.20
N GLU A 50 36.40 21.38 -26.45
CA GLU A 50 37.09 22.03 -25.32
C GLU A 50 38.55 22.40 -25.62
N THR A 51 38.85 22.86 -26.84
CA THR A 51 40.22 23.11 -27.30
C THR A 51 41.00 24.09 -26.41
N GLY A 52 40.34 25.11 -25.86
CA GLY A 52 41.00 26.09 -24.96
C GLY A 52 41.53 25.47 -23.67
N HIS A 53 40.70 24.73 -22.93
CA HIS A 53 41.15 24.05 -21.70
C HIS A 53 42.06 22.86 -22.01
N LEU A 54 41.86 22.19 -23.14
CA LEU A 54 42.72 21.08 -23.55
C LEU A 54 44.15 21.55 -23.85
N THR A 55 44.30 22.67 -24.59
CA THR A 55 45.62 23.26 -24.88
C THR A 55 46.30 23.74 -23.60
N LEU A 56 45.58 24.46 -22.73
CA LEU A 56 46.10 24.89 -21.42
C LEU A 56 46.52 23.69 -20.54
N GLY A 57 45.73 22.62 -20.57
CA GLY A 57 46.04 21.36 -19.88
C GLY A 57 47.29 20.68 -20.43
N VAL A 58 47.47 20.63 -21.75
CA VAL A 58 48.67 20.08 -22.41
C VAL A 58 49.92 20.90 -22.10
N VAL A 59 49.81 22.23 -22.09
CA VAL A 59 50.90 23.14 -21.69
C VAL A 59 51.29 22.89 -20.23
N GLY A 60 50.31 22.92 -19.31
CA GLY A 60 50.55 22.64 -17.90
C GLY A 60 51.14 21.25 -17.67
N MET A 61 50.66 20.25 -18.40
CA MET A 61 51.17 18.88 -18.37
C MET A 61 52.61 18.78 -18.87
N SER A 62 52.95 19.48 -19.95
CA SER A 62 54.31 19.54 -20.49
C SER A 62 55.26 20.23 -19.51
N MET A 63 54.85 21.36 -18.93
CA MET A 63 55.61 22.07 -17.89
C MET A 63 55.86 21.16 -16.68
N ALA A 64 54.80 20.54 -16.14
CA ALA A 64 54.91 19.66 -14.97
C ALA A 64 55.80 18.44 -15.26
N SER A 65 55.67 17.83 -16.44
CA SER A 65 56.48 16.67 -16.86
C SER A 65 57.96 17.02 -17.07
N ALA A 66 58.25 18.19 -17.65
CA ALA A 66 59.63 18.68 -17.79
C ALA A 66 60.26 18.94 -16.42
N MET A 67 59.54 19.57 -15.50
CA MET A 67 60.03 19.81 -14.13
C MET A 67 60.23 18.52 -13.34
N ASN A 68 59.34 17.53 -13.54
CA ASN A 68 59.49 16.21 -12.94
C ASN A 68 60.78 15.52 -13.41
N LEU A 69 61.12 15.59 -14.70
CA LEU A 69 62.39 15.06 -15.19
C LEU A 69 63.61 15.89 -14.77
N LEU A 70 63.48 17.19 -14.55
CA LEU A 70 64.60 18.03 -14.11
C LEU A 70 64.94 17.83 -12.62
N PHE A 71 63.93 17.51 -11.78
CA PHE A 71 64.07 17.42 -10.33
C PHE A 71 65.22 16.49 -9.88
N PRO A 72 65.33 15.21 -10.33
CA PRO A 72 66.42 14.33 -9.91
C PRO A 72 67.82 14.87 -10.24
N ARG A 73 67.98 15.48 -11.42
CA ARG A 73 69.25 16.05 -11.89
C ARG A 73 69.63 17.31 -11.13
N ILE A 74 68.65 18.16 -10.82
CA ILE A 74 68.85 19.35 -9.98
C ILE A 74 69.26 18.93 -8.56
N MET A 75 68.60 17.92 -7.99
CA MET A 75 68.92 17.39 -6.66
C MET A 75 70.34 16.83 -6.62
N GLY A 76 70.74 16.04 -7.61
CA GLY A 76 72.12 15.54 -7.69
C GLY A 76 73.15 16.65 -7.83
N LYS A 77 72.89 17.67 -8.65
CA LYS A 77 73.77 18.84 -8.76
C LYS A 77 73.83 19.65 -7.47
N ALA A 78 72.73 19.77 -6.74
CA ALA A 78 72.71 20.42 -5.43
C ALA A 78 73.57 19.65 -4.41
N ILE A 79 73.54 18.31 -4.42
CA ILE A 79 74.37 17.45 -3.58
C ILE A 79 75.85 17.57 -3.96
N ASP A 80 76.19 17.59 -5.25
CA ASP A 80 77.56 17.85 -5.72
C ASP A 80 78.07 19.22 -5.24
N VAL A 81 77.23 20.27 -5.28
CA VAL A 81 77.57 21.61 -4.79
C VAL A 81 77.72 21.65 -3.27
N ALA A 82 76.86 20.93 -2.53
CA ALA A 82 76.97 20.77 -1.09
C ALA A 82 78.25 20.00 -0.70
N ALA A 83 78.65 19.03 -1.52
CA ALA A 83 79.90 18.27 -1.39
C ALA A 83 81.15 19.03 -1.88
N GLY A 84 81.04 20.32 -2.22
CA GLY A 84 82.17 21.20 -2.49
C GLY A 84 82.48 21.49 -3.96
N LYS A 85 81.69 20.98 -4.92
CA LYS A 85 81.87 21.29 -6.35
C LYS A 85 81.29 22.67 -6.72
N PRO A 86 81.82 23.38 -7.73
CA PRO A 86 81.25 24.65 -8.16
C PRO A 86 79.85 24.47 -8.78
N PRO A 87 78.94 25.45 -8.63
CA PRO A 87 77.63 25.39 -9.26
C PRO A 87 77.73 25.31 -10.79
N PRO A 88 76.81 24.59 -11.45
CA PRO A 88 76.80 24.47 -12.91
C PRO A 88 76.58 25.83 -13.59
N GLY A 89 77.21 26.05 -14.75
CA GLY A 89 77.02 27.25 -15.57
C GLY A 89 77.64 28.54 -15.01
N GLY A 90 78.58 28.45 -14.06
CA GLY A 90 79.26 29.62 -13.48
C GLY A 90 78.40 30.43 -12.50
N LEU A 91 77.24 29.89 -12.09
CA LEU A 91 76.33 30.55 -11.16
C LEU A 91 76.91 30.67 -9.75
N SER A 92 76.54 31.71 -9.01
CA SER A 92 76.78 31.78 -7.57
C SER A 92 75.88 30.78 -6.82
N LYS A 93 76.23 30.37 -5.60
CA LYS A 93 75.39 29.47 -4.77
C LYS A 93 73.96 30.02 -4.59
N LYS A 94 73.80 31.34 -4.43
CA LYS A 94 72.51 32.02 -4.35
C LYS A 94 71.77 32.01 -5.69
N GLY A 95 72.48 32.23 -6.80
CA GLY A 95 71.91 32.15 -8.15
C GLY A 95 71.41 30.74 -8.49
N PHE A 96 72.17 29.71 -8.14
CA PHE A 96 71.73 28.32 -8.29
C PHE A 96 70.49 28.02 -7.45
N LEU A 97 70.45 28.44 -6.19
CA LEU A 97 69.25 28.28 -5.33
C LEU A 97 68.02 28.99 -5.90
N PHE A 98 68.18 30.20 -6.45
CA PHE A 98 67.10 30.92 -7.11
C PHE A 98 66.57 30.18 -8.35
N VAL A 99 67.45 29.60 -9.16
CA VAL A 99 67.07 28.75 -10.31
C VAL A 99 66.30 27.51 -9.84
N VAL A 100 66.72 26.86 -8.74
CA VAL A 100 65.99 25.72 -8.17
C VAL A 100 64.59 26.12 -7.70
N LEU A 101 64.47 27.23 -6.96
CA LEU A 101 63.19 27.70 -6.44
C LEU A 101 62.22 28.09 -7.57
N THR A 102 62.69 28.83 -8.57
CA THR A 102 61.89 29.23 -9.74
C THR A 102 61.45 28.01 -10.57
N THR A 103 62.29 26.99 -10.67
CA THR A 103 61.94 25.70 -11.31
C THR A 103 60.78 25.00 -10.57
N PHE A 104 60.81 24.96 -9.23
CA PHE A 104 59.73 24.38 -8.42
C PHE A 104 58.42 25.16 -8.50
N VAL A 105 58.49 26.50 -8.49
CA VAL A 105 57.31 27.35 -8.68
C VAL A 105 56.70 27.11 -10.07
N THR A 106 57.53 27.06 -11.11
CA THR A 106 57.08 26.77 -12.49
C THR A 106 56.42 25.40 -12.60
N GLY A 107 56.98 24.38 -11.93
CA GLY A 107 56.38 23.04 -11.87
C GLY A 107 55.04 23.00 -11.15
N SER A 108 54.91 23.74 -10.04
CA SER A 108 53.65 23.89 -9.30
C SER A 108 52.58 24.58 -10.13
N VAL A 109 52.92 25.67 -10.85
CA VAL A 109 52.02 26.35 -11.78
C VAL A 109 51.59 25.40 -12.91
N GLY A 110 52.52 24.67 -13.52
CA GLY A 110 52.20 23.67 -14.54
C GLY A 110 51.27 22.58 -14.02
N SER A 111 51.49 22.10 -12.79
CA SER A 111 50.62 21.11 -12.14
C SER A 111 49.20 21.66 -11.90
N PHE A 112 49.09 22.90 -11.42
CA PHE A 112 47.80 23.58 -11.24
C PHE A 112 47.06 23.71 -12.58
N LEU A 113 47.72 24.24 -13.61
CA LEU A 113 47.13 24.41 -14.95
C LEU A 113 46.66 23.06 -15.51
N ARG A 114 47.46 21.99 -15.34
CA ARG A 114 47.08 20.64 -15.76
C ARG A 114 45.82 20.16 -15.04
N VAL A 115 45.82 20.18 -13.70
CA VAL A 115 44.72 19.63 -12.89
C VAL A 115 43.44 20.43 -13.10
N TYR A 116 43.51 21.76 -13.04
CA TYR A 116 42.36 22.63 -13.22
C TYR A 116 41.78 22.50 -14.63
N SER A 117 42.60 22.68 -15.68
CA SER A 117 42.09 22.72 -17.05
C SER A 117 41.54 21.37 -17.50
N LEU A 118 42.26 20.27 -17.20
CA LEU A 118 41.76 18.94 -17.56
C LEU A 118 40.55 18.53 -16.70
N GLY A 119 40.49 18.93 -15.43
CA GLY A 119 39.28 18.76 -14.61
C GLY A 119 38.07 19.49 -15.19
N MET A 120 38.26 20.72 -15.67
CA MET A 120 37.22 21.49 -16.36
C MET A 120 36.76 20.81 -17.65
N VAL A 121 37.68 20.19 -18.41
CA VAL A 121 37.33 19.38 -19.59
C VAL A 121 36.44 18.20 -19.18
N ALA A 122 36.81 17.45 -18.13
CA ALA A 122 36.01 16.32 -17.65
C ALA A 122 34.59 16.74 -17.26
N GLU A 123 34.44 17.80 -16.45
CA GLU A 123 33.13 18.28 -16.01
C GLU A 123 32.26 18.77 -17.17
N ARG A 124 32.81 19.52 -18.13
CA ARG A 124 32.07 20.00 -19.30
C ARG A 124 31.65 18.85 -20.22
N VAL A 125 32.52 17.88 -20.43
CA VAL A 125 32.20 16.66 -21.19
C VAL A 125 31.10 15.87 -20.49
N ALA A 126 31.21 15.65 -19.18
CA ALA A 126 30.19 14.96 -18.38
C ALA A 126 28.83 15.69 -18.44
N ALA A 127 28.82 17.02 -18.33
CA ALA A 127 27.60 17.83 -18.45
C ALA A 127 26.96 17.70 -19.84
N ARG A 128 27.74 17.72 -20.92
CA ARG A 128 27.24 17.49 -22.28
C ARG A 128 26.70 16.07 -22.46
N LEU A 129 27.41 15.06 -21.96
CA LEU A 129 26.95 13.67 -22.01
C LEU A 129 25.64 13.51 -21.24
N ARG A 130 25.52 14.08 -20.03
CA ARG A 130 24.27 14.09 -19.26
C ARG A 130 23.13 14.75 -20.03
N LYS A 131 23.37 15.93 -20.62
CA LYS A 131 22.38 16.63 -21.44
C LYS A 131 21.92 15.80 -22.64
N ARG A 132 22.87 15.21 -23.38
CA ARG A 132 22.57 14.40 -24.56
C ARG A 132 21.86 13.10 -24.20
N LEU A 133 22.36 12.39 -23.19
CA LEU A 133 21.76 11.14 -22.71
C LEU A 133 20.35 11.38 -22.18
N TYR A 134 20.12 12.45 -21.41
CA TYR A 134 18.79 12.77 -20.91
C TYR A 134 17.78 12.99 -22.05
N ARG A 135 18.17 13.73 -23.10
CA ARG A 135 17.35 13.89 -24.31
C ARG A 135 17.08 12.57 -25.03
N VAL A 136 18.11 11.73 -25.18
CA VAL A 136 17.98 10.41 -25.80
C VAL A 136 17.08 9.49 -25.00
N LEU A 137 17.14 9.54 -23.67
CA LEU A 137 16.24 8.80 -22.79
C LEU A 137 14.81 9.27 -23.01
N LEU A 138 14.51 10.57 -22.93
CA LEU A 138 13.16 11.11 -23.16
C LEU A 138 12.56 10.79 -24.54
N ALA A 139 13.40 10.52 -25.53
CA ALA A 139 13.02 10.19 -26.91
C ALA A 139 12.80 8.67 -27.15
N GLN A 140 13.06 7.82 -26.16
CA GLN A 140 12.84 6.38 -26.30
C GLN A 140 11.36 6.05 -26.40
N GLU A 141 11.06 4.99 -27.15
CA GLU A 141 9.73 4.40 -27.19
C GLU A 141 9.33 3.84 -25.83
N PHE A 142 8.03 3.76 -25.57
CA PHE A 142 7.50 3.27 -24.29
C PHE A 142 7.99 1.85 -23.95
N ASN A 143 8.13 0.97 -24.96
CA ASN A 143 8.59 -0.41 -24.78
C ASN A 143 10.03 -0.51 -24.22
N PHE A 144 10.88 0.49 -24.47
CA PHE A 144 12.23 0.56 -23.88
C PHE A 144 12.19 0.56 -22.35
N TYR A 145 11.18 1.23 -21.76
CA TYR A 145 11.03 1.38 -20.32
C TYR A 145 10.43 0.16 -19.63
N HIS A 146 9.65 -0.67 -20.34
CA HIS A 146 9.13 -1.93 -19.80
C HIS A 146 10.23 -2.96 -19.51
N HIS A 147 11.33 -2.92 -20.28
CA HIS A 147 12.41 -3.91 -20.19
C HIS A 147 13.59 -3.46 -19.33
N ARG A 148 13.54 -2.26 -18.74
CA ARG A 148 14.66 -1.68 -17.98
C ARG A 148 14.22 -1.03 -16.69
N LYS A 149 15.01 -1.24 -15.64
CA LYS A 149 14.78 -0.58 -14.35
C LYS A 149 15.14 0.89 -14.45
N VAL A 150 14.27 1.77 -13.96
CA VAL A 150 14.51 3.22 -13.94
C VAL A 150 15.79 3.57 -13.16
N GLY A 151 16.07 2.89 -12.04
CA GLY A 151 17.29 3.08 -11.26
C GLY A 151 18.58 2.82 -12.04
N GLU A 152 18.54 1.88 -12.99
CA GLU A 152 19.67 1.62 -13.89
C GLU A 152 19.93 2.83 -14.82
N LEU A 153 18.86 3.44 -15.34
CA LEU A 153 18.95 4.61 -16.22
C LEU A 153 19.46 5.86 -15.47
N VAL A 154 19.03 6.05 -14.23
CA VAL A 154 19.51 7.13 -13.34
C VAL A 154 21.00 6.94 -13.01
N SER A 155 21.42 5.71 -12.73
CA SER A 155 22.83 5.38 -12.50
C SER A 155 23.68 5.68 -13.73
N ARG A 156 23.22 5.35 -14.94
CA ARG A 156 23.92 5.69 -16.19
C ARG A 156 24.09 7.20 -16.38
N LEU A 157 23.06 7.98 -16.03
CA LEU A 157 23.09 9.44 -16.13
C LEU A 157 24.05 10.08 -15.10
N SER A 158 24.05 9.60 -13.86
CA SER A 158 24.84 10.17 -12.77
C SER A 158 26.28 9.63 -12.71
N HIS A 159 26.47 8.33 -12.92
CA HIS A 159 27.73 7.63 -12.75
C HIS A 159 28.47 7.41 -14.07
N ASP A 160 27.87 6.74 -15.06
CA ASP A 160 28.58 6.30 -16.27
C ASP A 160 29.05 7.49 -17.12
N CYS A 161 28.26 8.57 -17.18
CA CYS A 161 28.66 9.81 -17.84
C CYS A 161 29.89 10.44 -17.18
N GLN A 162 29.95 10.47 -15.84
CA GLN A 162 31.09 11.01 -15.09
C GLN A 162 32.33 10.12 -15.25
N VAL A 163 32.17 8.80 -15.09
CA VAL A 163 33.26 7.82 -15.23
C VAL A 163 33.85 7.89 -16.64
N THR A 164 33.02 7.98 -17.68
CA THR A 164 33.49 8.09 -19.06
C THR A 164 34.28 9.38 -19.28
N ALA A 165 33.79 10.52 -18.78
CA ALA A 165 34.48 11.80 -18.93
C ALA A 165 35.82 11.86 -18.17
N ASN A 166 35.83 11.41 -16.92
CA ASN A 166 37.04 11.33 -16.10
C ASN A 166 38.06 10.38 -16.73
N ALA A 167 37.62 9.24 -17.25
CA ALA A 167 38.52 8.28 -17.86
C ALA A 167 39.31 8.87 -19.04
N VAL A 168 38.69 9.68 -19.90
CA VAL A 168 39.42 10.33 -21.02
C VAL A 168 40.53 11.23 -20.49
N VAL A 169 40.21 12.07 -19.53
CA VAL A 169 41.15 13.01 -18.92
C VAL A 169 42.27 12.28 -18.15
N ASP A 170 41.92 11.26 -17.38
CA ASP A 170 42.87 10.45 -16.62
C ASP A 170 43.83 9.69 -17.55
N ILE A 171 43.33 9.10 -18.64
CA ILE A 171 44.16 8.43 -19.64
C ILE A 171 45.14 9.43 -20.27
N MET A 172 44.70 10.64 -20.60
CA MET A 172 45.59 11.67 -21.15
C MET A 172 46.65 12.11 -20.13
N ALA A 173 46.21 12.48 -18.92
CA ALA A 173 47.06 13.05 -17.89
C ALA A 173 48.04 12.02 -17.30
N ASN A 174 47.52 10.86 -16.88
CA ASN A 174 48.32 9.80 -16.29
C ASN A 174 49.11 9.05 -17.36
N GLY A 175 48.55 8.83 -18.55
CA GLY A 175 49.26 8.19 -19.65
C GLY A 175 50.50 8.99 -20.05
N PHE A 176 50.35 10.29 -20.29
CA PHE A 176 51.48 11.16 -20.63
C PHE A 176 52.50 11.25 -19.51
N ARG A 177 52.07 11.44 -18.26
CA ARG A 177 52.97 11.46 -17.10
C ARG A 177 53.73 10.15 -16.96
N SER A 178 53.07 9.02 -17.14
CA SER A 178 53.67 7.69 -17.01
C SER A 178 54.65 7.40 -18.13
N LEU A 179 54.33 7.78 -19.38
CA LEU A 179 55.25 7.71 -20.52
C LEU A 179 56.48 8.58 -20.28
N ASN A 180 56.30 9.82 -19.83
CA ASN A 180 57.37 10.73 -19.50
C ASN A 180 58.27 10.20 -18.38
N SER A 181 57.68 9.65 -17.30
CA SER A 181 58.43 9.04 -16.21
C SER A 181 59.14 7.75 -16.60
N ALA A 182 58.55 6.91 -17.45
CA ALA A 182 59.18 5.67 -17.90
C ALA A 182 60.28 5.95 -18.94
N ILE A 183 59.90 6.50 -20.10
CA ILE A 183 60.82 6.73 -21.22
C ILE A 183 61.80 7.84 -20.90
N GLY A 184 61.32 8.98 -20.38
CA GLY A 184 62.16 10.12 -20.07
C GLY A 184 63.17 9.85 -18.97
N ALA A 185 62.79 9.13 -17.90
CA ALA A 185 63.76 8.73 -16.88
C ALA A 185 64.74 7.67 -17.42
N SER A 186 64.29 6.69 -18.21
CA SER A 186 65.19 5.72 -18.85
C SER A 186 66.22 6.40 -19.76
N CYS A 187 65.81 7.37 -20.58
CA CYS A 187 66.72 8.17 -21.39
C CYS A 187 67.72 8.94 -20.50
N MET A 188 67.28 9.57 -19.42
CA MET A 188 68.17 10.29 -18.50
C MET A 188 69.16 9.35 -17.80
N LEU A 189 68.74 8.15 -17.40
CA LEU A 189 69.61 7.12 -16.81
C LEU A 189 70.75 6.72 -17.76
N LEU A 190 70.44 6.52 -19.05
CA LEU A 190 71.44 6.22 -20.08
C LEU A 190 72.48 7.34 -20.23
N THR A 191 72.08 8.61 -20.04
CA THR A 191 73.04 9.74 -20.08
C THR A 191 73.94 9.82 -18.85
N ILE A 192 73.54 9.24 -17.70
CA ILE A 192 74.31 9.27 -16.46
C ILE A 192 75.27 8.08 -16.40
N SER A 193 74.78 6.86 -16.62
CA SER A 193 75.60 5.65 -16.64
C SER A 193 74.94 4.52 -17.43
N PRO A 194 75.41 4.20 -18.65
CA PRO A 194 74.90 3.09 -19.43
C PRO A 194 75.03 1.73 -18.71
N LYS A 195 76.15 1.51 -17.99
CA LYS A 195 76.42 0.25 -17.26
C LYS A 195 75.37 0.00 -16.17
N LEU A 196 75.09 0.99 -15.32
CA LEU A 196 74.14 0.87 -14.21
C LEU A 196 72.69 0.83 -14.72
N THR A 197 72.43 1.45 -15.89
CA THR A 197 71.11 1.42 -16.54
C THR A 197 70.76 0.03 -17.04
N LEU A 198 71.72 -0.71 -17.65
CA LEU A 198 71.49 -2.09 -18.08
C LEU A 198 71.13 -3.02 -16.91
N VAL A 199 71.81 -2.86 -15.77
CA VAL A 199 71.49 -3.59 -14.53
C VAL A 199 70.06 -3.29 -14.09
N SER A 200 69.68 -2.01 -14.08
CA SER A 200 68.33 -1.58 -13.67
C SER A 200 67.25 -2.07 -14.64
N LEU A 201 67.50 -2.07 -15.95
CA LEU A 201 66.58 -2.57 -16.97
C LEU A 201 66.40 -4.09 -16.90
N SER A 202 67.42 -4.86 -16.52
CA SER A 202 67.34 -6.32 -16.39
C SER A 202 66.37 -6.79 -15.31
N ILE A 203 66.12 -5.95 -14.29
CA ILE A 203 65.20 -6.24 -13.19
C ILE A 203 63.73 -6.06 -13.64
N LEU A 204 63.47 -5.21 -14.65
CA LEU A 204 62.10 -4.88 -15.08
C LEU A 204 61.32 -6.09 -15.65
N PRO A 205 61.86 -6.93 -16.56
CA PRO A 205 61.16 -8.12 -17.05
C PRO A 205 60.77 -9.11 -15.94
N LEU A 206 61.63 -9.29 -14.94
CA LEU A 206 61.40 -10.20 -13.82
C LEU A 206 60.19 -9.72 -12.97
N VAL A 207 60.21 -8.44 -12.58
CA VAL A 207 59.13 -7.83 -11.80
C VAL A 207 57.83 -7.73 -12.62
N GLY A 208 57.94 -7.36 -13.90
CA GLY A 208 56.80 -7.24 -14.81
C GLY A 208 56.07 -8.56 -15.05
N SER A 209 56.82 -9.66 -15.23
CA SER A 209 56.24 -10.99 -15.43
C SER A 209 55.46 -11.47 -14.21
N GLY A 210 56.02 -11.28 -13.01
CA GLY A 210 55.32 -11.56 -11.75
C GLY A 210 54.05 -10.72 -11.61
N ALA A 211 54.12 -9.43 -11.94
CA ALA A 211 52.96 -8.54 -11.87
C ALA A 211 51.83 -8.92 -12.82
N MET A 212 52.13 -9.38 -14.05
CA MET A 212 51.12 -9.83 -15.00
C MET A 212 50.34 -11.07 -14.52
N ILE A 213 51.04 -12.04 -13.93
CA ILE A 213 50.42 -13.26 -13.38
C ILE A 213 49.51 -12.92 -12.20
N PHE A 214 50.01 -12.12 -11.25
CA PHE A 214 49.24 -11.69 -10.09
C PHE A 214 48.05 -10.78 -10.44
N SER A 215 48.19 -9.93 -11.47
CA SER A 215 47.12 -9.05 -11.94
C SER A 215 45.90 -9.83 -12.45
N LYS A 216 46.11 -10.93 -13.20
CA LYS A 216 45.02 -11.82 -13.66
C LYS A 216 44.29 -12.45 -12.48
N PHE A 217 45.03 -12.96 -11.50
CA PHE A 217 44.47 -13.58 -10.30
C PHE A 217 43.68 -12.58 -9.43
N SER A 218 44.27 -11.41 -9.18
CA SER A 218 43.64 -10.33 -8.40
C SER A 218 42.38 -9.77 -9.06
N SER A 219 42.39 -9.65 -10.40
CA SER A 219 41.23 -9.20 -11.18
C SER A 219 40.05 -10.17 -11.08
N ARG A 220 40.31 -11.49 -11.06
CA ARG A 220 39.26 -12.52 -10.88
C ARG A 220 38.59 -12.40 -9.52
N LEU A 221 39.37 -12.27 -8.44
CA LEU A 221 38.83 -12.09 -7.08
C LEU A 221 38.09 -10.76 -6.91
N SER A 222 38.59 -9.70 -7.55
CA SER A 222 37.93 -8.38 -7.54
C SER A 222 36.56 -8.44 -8.24
N LYS A 223 36.43 -9.15 -9.36
CA LYS A 223 35.13 -9.39 -10.02
C LYS A 223 34.15 -10.15 -9.11
N VAL A 224 34.60 -11.20 -8.42
CA VAL A 224 33.74 -11.94 -7.48
C VAL A 224 33.23 -11.02 -6.36
N HIS A 225 34.10 -10.18 -5.82
CA HIS A 225 33.71 -9.19 -4.81
C HIS A 225 32.71 -8.15 -5.36
N GLN A 226 32.97 -7.57 -6.53
CA GLN A 226 32.07 -6.60 -7.19
C GLN A 226 30.69 -7.21 -7.48
N ASN A 227 30.63 -8.43 -8.00
CA ASN A 227 29.37 -9.13 -8.24
C ASN A 227 28.59 -9.40 -6.94
N SER A 228 29.29 -9.67 -5.83
CA SER A 228 28.65 -9.86 -4.52
C SER A 228 28.00 -8.56 -4.03
N ILE A 229 28.65 -7.41 -4.26
CA ILE A 229 28.07 -6.08 -3.96
C ILE A 229 26.87 -5.81 -4.86
N ALA A 230 26.98 -6.02 -6.17
CA ALA A 230 25.89 -5.79 -7.11
C ALA A 230 24.61 -6.60 -6.75
N ASN A 231 24.78 -7.87 -6.37
CA ASN A 231 23.67 -8.71 -5.93
C ASN A 231 23.01 -8.19 -4.64
N MET A 232 23.83 -7.75 -3.67
CA MET A 232 23.32 -7.15 -2.43
C MET A 232 22.52 -5.86 -2.71
N THR A 233 22.98 -5.01 -3.62
CA THR A 233 22.23 -3.80 -3.99
C THR A 233 20.83 -4.15 -4.49
N GLY A 234 20.69 -5.19 -5.32
CA GLY A 234 19.37 -5.65 -5.79
C GLY A 234 18.47 -6.16 -4.67
N ILE A 235 19.00 -6.93 -3.71
CA ILE A 235 18.25 -7.41 -2.54
C ILE A 235 17.78 -6.23 -1.69
N VAL A 236 18.67 -5.28 -1.38
CA VAL A 236 18.33 -4.11 -0.56
C VAL A 236 17.28 -3.24 -1.26
N GLU A 237 17.41 -3.00 -2.57
CA GLU A 237 16.44 -2.25 -3.35
C GLU A 237 15.04 -2.91 -3.31
N GLU A 238 14.96 -4.24 -3.49
CA GLU A 238 13.71 -4.99 -3.40
C GLU A 238 13.06 -4.88 -2.01
N ARG A 239 13.85 -5.03 -0.94
CA ARG A 239 13.36 -4.98 0.44
C ARG A 239 12.92 -3.58 0.85
N LEU A 240 13.66 -2.54 0.48
CA LEU A 240 13.29 -1.16 0.77
C LEU A 240 12.08 -0.69 -0.04
N ASN A 241 11.97 -1.10 -1.31
CA ASN A 241 10.76 -0.82 -2.11
C ASN A 241 9.50 -1.49 -1.53
N ASN A 242 9.67 -2.60 -0.80
CA ASN A 242 8.58 -3.32 -0.13
C ASN A 242 8.62 -3.14 1.40
N ILE A 243 9.18 -2.03 1.89
CA ILE A 243 9.35 -1.79 3.34
C ILE A 243 8.01 -1.85 4.08
N PHE A 244 6.92 -1.38 3.44
CA PHE A 244 5.59 -1.45 4.01
C PHE A 244 5.17 -2.90 4.31
N THR A 245 5.41 -3.83 3.38
CA THR A 245 5.17 -5.27 3.59
C THR A 245 6.03 -5.81 4.73
N VAL A 246 7.33 -5.48 4.77
CA VAL A 246 8.22 -5.91 5.86
C VAL A 246 7.68 -5.43 7.22
N LYS A 247 7.17 -4.19 7.29
CA LYS A 247 6.53 -3.62 8.49
C LYS A 247 5.22 -4.31 8.86
N LEU A 248 4.35 -4.57 7.89
CA LEU A 248 3.07 -5.25 8.11
C LEU A 248 3.23 -6.66 8.67
N PHE A 249 4.26 -7.38 8.22
CA PHE A 249 4.56 -8.73 8.70
C PHE A 249 5.51 -8.76 9.91
N ALA A 250 5.87 -7.60 10.50
CA ALA A 250 6.83 -7.46 11.59
C ALA A 250 8.15 -8.24 11.35
N ALA A 251 8.59 -8.26 10.09
CA ALA A 251 9.70 -9.09 9.62
C ALA A 251 11.06 -8.37 9.64
N GLU A 252 11.19 -7.21 10.30
CA GLU A 252 12.43 -6.41 10.26
C GLU A 252 13.63 -7.17 10.79
N GLN A 253 13.46 -7.92 11.88
CA GLN A 253 14.55 -8.69 12.48
C GLN A 253 14.95 -9.88 11.60
N TYR A 254 13.99 -10.48 10.89
CA TYR A 254 14.24 -11.54 9.92
C TYR A 254 15.05 -11.02 8.73
N GLU A 255 14.66 -9.89 8.14
CA GLU A 255 15.38 -9.28 7.02
C GLU A 255 16.78 -8.79 7.43
N ALA A 256 16.93 -8.28 8.65
CA ALA A 256 18.25 -7.92 9.20
C ALA A 256 19.19 -9.14 9.26
N GLN A 257 18.71 -10.29 9.75
CA GLN A 257 19.51 -11.52 9.78
C GLN A 257 19.86 -12.03 8.37
N GLN A 258 18.95 -11.90 7.41
CA GLN A 258 19.24 -12.27 6.03
C GLN A 258 20.30 -11.36 5.41
N PHE A 259 20.25 -10.07 5.71
CA PHE A 259 21.30 -9.14 5.29
C PHE A 259 22.66 -9.49 5.89
N ASP A 260 22.72 -9.87 7.16
CA ASP A 260 23.97 -10.31 7.81
C ASP A 260 24.61 -11.51 7.10
N ASN A 261 23.81 -12.49 6.67
CA ASN A 261 24.28 -13.65 5.90
C ASN A 261 24.89 -13.25 4.54
N VAL A 262 24.27 -12.29 3.85
CA VAL A 262 24.79 -11.76 2.58
C VAL A 262 26.08 -10.96 2.83
N ASN A 263 26.08 -10.11 3.86
CA ASN A 263 27.19 -9.22 4.18
C ASN A 263 28.44 -9.99 4.63
N THR A 264 28.29 -11.06 5.41
CA THR A 264 29.41 -11.96 5.77
C THR A 264 30.05 -12.61 4.55
N THR A 265 29.27 -12.97 3.53
CA THR A 265 29.78 -13.48 2.25
C THR A 265 30.56 -12.42 1.48
N ILE A 266 30.05 -11.18 1.45
CA ILE A 266 30.76 -10.03 0.85
C ILE A 266 32.10 -9.81 1.57
N LEU A 267 32.10 -9.79 2.90
CA LEU A 267 33.30 -9.61 3.71
C LEU A 267 34.33 -10.72 3.43
N LYS A 268 33.90 -11.98 3.32
CA LYS A 268 34.78 -13.10 2.99
C LYS A 268 35.41 -12.92 1.60
N ASN A 269 34.64 -12.53 0.60
CA ASN A 269 35.13 -12.28 -0.76
C ASN A 269 36.07 -11.05 -0.81
N ALA A 270 35.71 -9.98 -0.10
CA ALA A 270 36.54 -8.80 0.07
C ALA A 270 37.89 -9.15 0.72
N SER A 271 37.88 -9.94 1.81
CA SER A 271 39.11 -10.35 2.51
C SER A 271 40.05 -11.16 1.61
N ARG A 272 39.52 -12.02 0.75
CA ARG A 272 40.32 -12.81 -0.21
C ARG A 272 40.94 -11.89 -1.26
N ALA A 273 40.14 -10.98 -1.83
CA ALA A 273 40.64 -10.00 -2.80
C ALA A 273 41.69 -9.06 -2.19
N LYS A 274 41.46 -8.57 -0.97
CA LYS A 274 42.39 -7.68 -0.24
C LYS A 274 43.67 -8.39 0.17
N ARG A 275 43.60 -9.64 0.64
CA ARG A 275 44.82 -10.45 0.91
C ARG A 275 45.65 -10.66 -0.35
N ALA A 276 45.02 -11.05 -1.45
CA ALA A 276 45.72 -11.20 -2.73
C ALA A 276 46.38 -9.89 -3.19
N ARG A 277 45.68 -8.76 -3.05
CA ARG A 277 46.22 -7.43 -3.37
C ARG A 277 47.33 -7.00 -2.41
N GLY A 278 47.20 -7.28 -1.12
CA GLY A 278 48.21 -6.97 -0.10
C GLY A 278 49.50 -7.74 -0.32
N LEU A 279 49.41 -9.04 -0.61
CA LEU A 279 50.57 -9.87 -0.96
C LEU A 279 51.27 -9.35 -2.21
N PHE A 280 50.50 -8.95 -3.23
CA PHE A 280 51.04 -8.35 -4.44
C PHE A 280 51.78 -7.02 -4.17
N MET A 281 51.16 -6.11 -3.41
CA MET A 281 51.79 -4.82 -3.07
C MET A 281 53.03 -4.99 -2.19
N GLY A 282 53.02 -5.95 -1.25
CA GLY A 282 54.20 -6.31 -0.47
C GLY A 282 55.34 -6.83 -1.34
N GLY A 283 55.05 -7.76 -2.26
CA GLY A 283 56.04 -8.29 -3.20
C GLY A 283 56.60 -7.22 -4.16
N LEU A 284 55.75 -6.32 -4.65
CA LEU A 284 56.17 -5.18 -5.48
C LEU A 284 57.07 -4.21 -4.70
N SER A 285 56.70 -3.88 -3.45
CA SER A 285 57.52 -3.02 -2.59
C SER A 285 58.87 -3.64 -2.27
N LEU A 286 58.92 -4.95 -2.00
CA LEU A 286 60.17 -5.67 -1.78
C LEU A 286 61.05 -5.60 -3.04
N SER A 287 60.47 -5.81 -4.22
CA SER A 287 61.18 -5.74 -5.49
C SER A 287 61.78 -4.35 -5.77
N ILE A 288 61.03 -3.28 -5.48
CA ILE A 288 61.52 -1.89 -5.61
C ILE A 288 62.68 -1.62 -4.64
N ASN A 289 62.55 -2.06 -3.38
CA ASN A 289 63.61 -1.87 -2.38
C ASN A 289 64.87 -2.67 -2.72
N CYS A 290 64.73 -3.90 -3.19
CA CYS A 290 65.85 -4.70 -3.68
C CYS A 290 66.52 -4.04 -4.89
N SER A 291 65.74 -3.49 -5.83
CA SER A 291 66.28 -2.76 -6.98
C SER A 291 67.06 -1.51 -6.55
N LEU A 292 66.52 -0.71 -5.62
CA LEU A 292 67.20 0.46 -5.07
C LEU A 292 68.50 0.07 -4.36
N PHE A 293 68.48 -1.00 -3.56
CA PHE A 293 69.67 -1.53 -2.90
C PHE A 293 70.73 -1.96 -3.91
N SER A 294 70.36 -2.68 -4.97
CA SER A 294 71.28 -3.07 -6.04
C SER A 294 71.91 -1.85 -6.72
N VAL A 295 71.10 -0.83 -7.03
CA VAL A 295 71.58 0.43 -7.63
C VAL A 295 72.56 1.15 -6.72
N LEU A 296 72.29 1.24 -5.42
CA LEU A 296 73.20 1.89 -4.46
C LEU A 296 74.47 1.08 -4.21
N TYR A 297 74.38 -0.25 -4.15
CA TYR A 297 75.53 -1.14 -3.95
C TYR A 297 76.49 -1.10 -5.14
N PHE A 298 76.00 -1.33 -6.36
CA PHE A 298 76.82 -1.26 -7.58
C PHE A 298 77.18 0.18 -7.98
N GLY A 299 76.32 1.15 -7.68
CA GLY A 299 76.61 2.55 -7.93
C GLY A 299 77.64 3.13 -6.95
N GLY A 300 77.65 2.66 -5.70
CA GLY A 300 78.64 3.04 -4.69
C GLY A 300 80.05 2.57 -5.07
N SER A 301 80.20 1.38 -5.64
CA SER A 301 81.51 0.92 -6.15
C SER A 301 82.00 1.76 -7.34
N LEU A 302 81.10 2.24 -8.21
CA LEU A 302 81.44 3.17 -9.30
C LEU A 302 81.80 4.59 -8.81
N VAL A 303 81.26 5.03 -7.67
CA VAL A 303 81.71 6.26 -7.00
C VAL A 303 83.11 6.04 -6.41
N GLY A 304 83.36 4.88 -5.81
CA GLY A 304 84.67 4.49 -5.30
C GLY A 304 85.76 4.41 -6.37
N SER A 305 85.41 4.10 -7.63
CA SER A 305 86.32 4.11 -8.78
C SER A 305 86.41 5.46 -9.52
N ASN A 306 85.82 6.53 -8.98
CA ASN A 306 85.72 7.86 -9.62
C ASN A 306 85.02 7.88 -10.99
N GLU A 307 84.30 6.83 -11.38
CA GLU A 307 83.47 6.79 -12.61
C GLU A 307 82.16 7.57 -12.44
N LEU A 308 81.65 7.70 -11.20
CA LEU A 308 80.44 8.45 -10.87
C LEU A 308 80.67 9.40 -9.69
N THR A 309 79.90 10.47 -9.64
CA THR A 309 79.87 11.39 -8.50
C THR A 309 78.76 10.99 -7.52
N ILE A 310 78.85 11.42 -6.26
CA ILE A 310 77.77 11.21 -5.28
C ILE A 310 76.46 11.84 -5.80
N GLY A 311 76.52 13.05 -6.38
CA GLY A 311 75.35 13.70 -6.98
C GLY A 311 74.78 12.96 -8.19
N SER A 312 75.63 12.40 -9.05
CA SER A 312 75.22 11.56 -10.19
C SER A 312 74.57 10.26 -9.72
N LEU A 313 75.10 9.62 -8.67
CA LEU A 313 74.52 8.42 -8.07
C LEU A 313 73.16 8.71 -7.43
N THR A 314 73.00 9.84 -6.73
CA THR A 314 71.70 10.26 -6.19
C THR A 314 70.70 10.57 -7.30
N SER A 315 71.11 11.26 -8.36
CA SER A 315 70.28 11.49 -9.55
C SER A 315 69.82 10.16 -10.14
N PHE A 316 70.74 9.20 -10.26
CA PHE A 316 70.47 7.87 -10.79
C PHE A 316 69.46 7.12 -9.91
N ALA A 317 69.63 7.09 -8.60
CA ALA A 317 68.70 6.45 -7.67
C ALA A 317 67.28 7.03 -7.76
N LEU A 318 67.16 8.36 -7.84
CA LEU A 318 65.87 9.05 -8.01
C LEU A 318 65.22 8.76 -9.37
N TYR A 319 66.00 8.81 -10.46
CA TYR A 319 65.50 8.45 -11.79
C TYR A 319 65.11 6.96 -11.89
N SER A 320 65.83 6.05 -11.24
CA SER A 320 65.44 4.62 -11.16
C SER A 320 64.10 4.44 -10.45
N GLY A 321 63.85 5.21 -9.39
CA GLY A 321 62.54 5.28 -8.74
C GLY A 321 61.45 5.80 -9.69
N PHE A 322 61.72 6.87 -10.43
CA PHE A 322 60.76 7.42 -11.40
C PHE A 322 60.48 6.48 -12.58
N MET A 323 61.50 5.78 -13.07
CA MET A 323 61.37 4.74 -14.09
C MET A 323 60.48 3.61 -13.58
N GLY A 324 60.74 3.08 -12.38
CA GLY A 324 59.94 2.02 -11.77
C GLY A 324 58.47 2.43 -11.56
N LEU A 325 58.24 3.63 -11.03
CA LEU A 325 56.89 4.20 -10.89
C LEU A 325 56.22 4.42 -12.25
N GLY A 326 56.97 4.90 -13.25
CA GLY A 326 56.46 5.13 -14.61
C GLY A 326 55.96 3.85 -15.27
N PHE A 327 56.76 2.78 -15.25
CA PHE A 327 56.35 1.47 -15.78
C PHE A 327 55.17 0.86 -15.01
N SER A 328 55.15 1.00 -13.68
CA SER A 328 54.02 0.55 -12.85
C SER A 328 52.71 1.30 -13.18
N GLN A 329 52.79 2.62 -13.35
CA GLN A 329 51.63 3.45 -13.70
C GLN A 329 51.18 3.24 -15.15
N LEU A 330 52.09 2.98 -16.09
CA LEU A 330 51.75 2.56 -17.46
C LEU A 330 50.90 1.29 -17.47
N SER A 331 51.28 0.28 -16.68
CA SER A 331 50.49 -0.95 -16.53
C SER A 331 49.07 -0.66 -16.00
N SER A 332 48.96 0.26 -15.05
CA SER A 332 47.67 0.71 -14.50
C SER A 332 46.85 1.47 -15.54
N CYS A 333 47.48 2.34 -16.34
CA CYS A 333 46.85 3.09 -17.43
C CYS A 333 46.23 2.15 -18.49
N PHE A 334 46.89 1.04 -18.84
CA PHE A 334 46.30 0.02 -19.73
C PHE A 334 45.02 -0.59 -19.14
N SER A 335 45.00 -0.83 -17.83
CA SER A 335 43.81 -1.34 -17.15
C SER A 335 42.67 -0.32 -17.10
N GLU A 336 43.00 0.96 -16.96
CA GLU A 336 42.05 2.08 -17.01
C GLU A 336 41.47 2.25 -18.41
N ILE A 337 42.30 2.20 -19.47
CA ILE A 337 41.84 2.22 -20.87
C ILE A 337 40.84 1.09 -21.13
N ARG A 338 41.12 -0.12 -20.64
CA ARG A 338 40.21 -1.26 -20.80
C ARG A 338 38.89 -1.04 -20.08
N ARG A 339 38.93 -0.57 -18.82
CA ARG A 339 37.70 -0.26 -18.05
C ARG A 339 36.89 0.84 -18.70
N ALA A 340 37.54 1.90 -19.15
CA ALA A 340 36.94 3.04 -19.83
C ALA A 340 36.24 2.61 -21.12
N ARG A 341 36.87 1.72 -21.90
CA ARG A 341 36.27 1.11 -23.08
C ARG A 341 35.03 0.30 -22.74
N ASP A 342 35.07 -0.51 -21.69
CA ASP A 342 33.95 -1.38 -21.29
C ASP A 342 32.77 -0.55 -20.75
N SER A 343 33.03 0.46 -19.91
CA SER A 343 31.98 1.33 -19.33
C SER A 343 31.33 2.26 -20.37
N SER A 344 32.12 2.78 -21.32
CA SER A 344 31.61 3.66 -22.37
C SER A 344 30.79 2.92 -23.44
N ALA A 345 30.97 1.61 -23.62
CA ALA A 345 30.31 0.85 -24.69
C ALA A 345 28.79 0.91 -24.64
N VAL A 346 28.24 0.83 -23.44
CA VAL A 346 26.80 0.85 -23.22
C VAL A 346 26.25 2.26 -23.44
N LEU A 347 26.98 3.28 -23.00
CA LEU A 347 26.62 4.70 -23.20
C LEU A 347 26.69 5.08 -24.67
N PHE A 348 27.77 4.68 -25.35
CA PHE A 348 27.98 4.86 -26.78
C PHE A 348 26.84 4.22 -27.58
N LYS A 349 26.54 2.94 -27.31
CA LYS A 349 25.44 2.24 -27.98
C LYS A 349 24.14 3.01 -27.81
N LEU A 350 23.78 3.41 -26.59
CA LEU A 350 22.53 4.13 -26.33
C LEU A 350 22.47 5.50 -27.03
N LEU A 351 23.59 6.22 -27.11
CA LEU A 351 23.68 7.53 -27.76
C LEU A 351 23.74 7.49 -29.29
N GLU A 352 24.16 6.36 -29.88
CA GLU A 352 24.24 6.17 -31.33
C GLU A 352 23.06 5.40 -31.92
N THR A 353 22.44 4.47 -31.18
CA THR A 353 21.32 3.67 -31.70
C THR A 353 19.99 4.41 -31.69
N THR A 354 19.90 5.55 -31.02
CA THR A 354 18.66 6.33 -30.92
C THR A 354 18.87 7.68 -31.58
N PRO A 355 18.12 8.01 -32.66
CA PRO A 355 18.15 9.33 -33.26
C PRO A 355 17.84 10.39 -32.19
N MET A 356 18.47 11.56 -32.24
CA MET A 356 18.10 12.62 -31.30
C MET A 356 16.62 13.00 -31.50
N PRO A 357 15.89 13.49 -30.48
CA PRO A 357 14.51 13.92 -30.67
C PRO A 357 14.35 15.00 -31.77
N GLU A 358 15.39 15.81 -32.01
CA GLU A 358 15.48 16.76 -33.13
C GLU A 358 15.56 16.05 -34.51
N GLU A 359 16.09 14.82 -34.57
CA GLU A 359 16.20 13.95 -35.77
C GLU A 359 15.05 12.93 -35.88
N GLN A 360 14.32 12.64 -34.79
CA GLN A 360 13.04 11.91 -34.83
C GLN A 360 11.91 12.73 -35.44
N HIS A 361 12.13 14.03 -35.65
CA HIS A 361 11.44 14.74 -36.72
C HIS A 361 12.04 14.24 -38.04
N GLY A 362 11.59 13.09 -38.52
CA GLY A 362 11.66 12.77 -39.94
C GLY A 362 10.95 13.86 -40.77
N PRO A 363 10.52 13.61 -42.03
CA PRO A 363 9.48 14.47 -42.58
C PRO A 363 8.38 14.54 -41.52
N ARG A 364 8.13 15.73 -40.95
CA ARG A 364 7.13 15.91 -39.89
C ARG A 364 5.89 15.19 -40.38
N GLY A 365 5.37 14.26 -39.59
CA GLY A 365 4.12 13.62 -39.92
C GLY A 365 3.07 14.69 -40.24
N GLU A 366 2.05 14.33 -40.99
CA GLU A 366 1.04 15.29 -41.41
C GLU A 366 0.41 15.96 -40.17
N MET A 367 0.18 17.27 -40.26
CA MET A 367 -0.55 18.03 -39.25
C MET A 367 -1.83 18.51 -39.92
N LEU A 368 -2.97 18.16 -39.34
CA LEU A 368 -4.25 18.62 -39.89
C LEU A 368 -4.45 20.10 -39.55
N ASP A 369 -4.94 20.87 -40.53
CA ASP A 369 -5.25 22.29 -40.31
C ASP A 369 -6.41 22.48 -39.32
N THR A 370 -7.38 21.56 -39.37
CA THR A 370 -8.55 21.52 -38.48
C THR A 370 -8.80 20.10 -38.00
N VAL A 371 -9.13 19.96 -36.73
CA VAL A 371 -9.47 18.66 -36.10
C VAL A 371 -10.94 18.67 -35.72
N GLU A 372 -11.71 17.78 -36.34
CA GLU A 372 -13.11 17.53 -36.00
C GLU A 372 -13.21 16.50 -34.87
N GLY A 373 -12.36 15.47 -34.89
CA GLY A 373 -12.26 14.47 -33.82
C GLY A 373 -12.89 13.12 -34.15
N HIS A 374 -13.07 12.79 -35.42
CA HIS A 374 -13.58 11.50 -35.90
C HIS A 374 -12.50 10.42 -35.78
N ILE A 375 -12.71 9.39 -34.95
CA ILE A 375 -11.74 8.32 -34.71
C ILE A 375 -12.30 6.99 -35.22
N ARG A 376 -11.53 6.29 -36.05
CA ARG A 376 -11.94 5.01 -36.62
C ARG A 376 -10.85 3.95 -36.53
N PHE A 377 -11.22 2.77 -36.06
CA PHE A 377 -10.42 1.56 -36.04
C PHE A 377 -10.89 0.65 -37.18
N GLU A 378 -9.96 0.16 -38.00
CA GLU A 378 -10.25 -0.73 -39.13
C GLU A 378 -9.47 -2.04 -38.98
N ASP A 379 -10.17 -3.10 -38.60
CA ASP A 379 -9.65 -4.46 -38.43
C ASP A 379 -8.35 -4.52 -37.60
N VAL A 380 -8.33 -3.78 -36.50
CA VAL A 380 -7.15 -3.60 -35.67
C VAL A 380 -6.87 -4.82 -34.81
N SER A 381 -5.69 -5.43 -34.98
CA SER A 381 -5.17 -6.45 -34.06
C SER A 381 -3.92 -5.96 -33.35
N PHE A 382 -3.74 -6.37 -32.08
CA PHE A 382 -2.60 -5.96 -31.27
C PHE A 382 -2.18 -7.05 -30.26
N SER A 383 -0.86 -7.28 -30.17
CA SER A 383 -0.20 -8.05 -29.11
C SER A 383 0.90 -7.22 -28.44
N TYR A 384 1.07 -7.33 -27.12
CA TYR A 384 2.18 -6.66 -26.45
C TYR A 384 3.52 -7.34 -26.78
N PRO A 385 4.62 -6.59 -27.03
CA PRO A 385 5.92 -7.19 -27.38
C PRO A 385 6.49 -8.15 -26.34
N SER A 386 6.10 -8.00 -25.07
CA SER A 386 6.51 -8.90 -23.98
C SER A 386 5.82 -10.26 -24.02
N ARG A 387 4.73 -10.39 -24.79
CA ARG A 387 3.88 -11.59 -24.95
C ARG A 387 3.23 -11.59 -26.34
N GLU A 388 4.05 -11.72 -27.38
CA GLU A 388 3.57 -11.74 -28.78
C GLU A 388 2.60 -12.90 -29.07
N ASP A 389 2.65 -13.95 -28.24
CA ASP A 389 1.77 -15.12 -28.27
C ASP A 389 0.32 -14.83 -27.84
N ILE A 390 0.06 -13.69 -27.21
CA ILE A 390 -1.27 -13.31 -26.72
C ILE A 390 -1.78 -12.10 -27.52
N VAL A 391 -2.76 -12.36 -28.39
CA VAL A 391 -3.52 -11.33 -29.09
C VAL A 391 -4.51 -10.68 -28.13
N VAL A 392 -4.33 -9.39 -27.86
CA VAL A 392 -5.18 -8.61 -26.93
C VAL A 392 -6.36 -7.97 -27.65
N LEU A 393 -6.14 -7.45 -28.85
CA LEU A 393 -7.19 -6.99 -29.76
C LEU A 393 -7.14 -7.86 -31.01
N ASP A 394 -8.28 -8.38 -31.45
CA ASP A 394 -8.39 -9.19 -32.66
C ASP A 394 -9.41 -8.57 -33.61
N LYS A 395 -8.92 -7.98 -34.71
CA LYS A 395 -9.70 -7.35 -35.79
C LYS A 395 -10.80 -6.41 -35.27
N LEU A 396 -10.45 -5.55 -34.30
CA LEU A 396 -11.36 -4.56 -33.75
C LEU A 396 -11.69 -3.51 -34.81
N THR A 397 -12.99 -3.34 -35.09
CA THR A 397 -13.53 -2.22 -35.87
C THR A 397 -14.46 -1.40 -35.00
N LEU A 398 -14.20 -0.10 -34.93
CA LEU A 398 -14.90 0.86 -34.07
C LEU A 398 -14.91 2.22 -34.77
N ASP A 399 -16.07 2.89 -34.80
CA ASP A 399 -16.24 4.21 -35.41
C ASP A 399 -16.78 5.18 -34.34
N ILE A 400 -16.10 6.31 -34.13
CA ILE A 400 -16.41 7.30 -33.08
C ILE A 400 -16.58 8.66 -33.75
N HIS A 401 -17.79 9.23 -33.67
CA HIS A 401 -18.11 10.49 -34.33
C HIS A 401 -17.72 11.73 -33.51
N PRO A 402 -17.42 12.88 -34.17
CA PRO A 402 -17.15 14.14 -33.48
C PRO A 402 -18.25 14.52 -32.49
N GLY A 403 -17.86 14.86 -31.26
CA GLY A 403 -18.79 15.25 -30.18
C GLY A 403 -19.55 14.09 -29.52
N GLU A 404 -19.35 12.85 -29.98
CA GLU A 404 -19.93 11.66 -29.38
C GLU A 404 -19.20 11.30 -28.08
N VAL A 405 -19.95 10.83 -27.08
CA VAL A 405 -19.40 10.28 -25.84
C VAL A 405 -19.51 8.76 -25.90
N VAL A 406 -18.39 8.08 -26.13
CA VAL A 406 -18.33 6.62 -26.25
C VAL A 406 -17.76 6.00 -24.98
N ALA A 407 -18.47 5.02 -24.41
CA ALA A 407 -18.03 4.25 -23.26
C ALA A 407 -17.65 2.81 -23.68
N ILE A 408 -16.40 2.41 -23.41
CA ILE A 408 -15.91 1.05 -23.68
C ILE A 408 -15.98 0.24 -22.39
N VAL A 409 -16.84 -0.77 -22.35
CA VAL A 409 -17.04 -1.66 -21.18
C VAL A 409 -16.59 -3.08 -21.48
N GLY A 410 -16.03 -3.76 -20.48
CA GLY A 410 -15.54 -5.13 -20.65
C GLY A 410 -14.76 -5.63 -19.43
N LYS A 411 -14.63 -6.95 -19.33
CA LYS A 411 -13.87 -7.63 -18.26
C LYS A 411 -12.43 -7.10 -18.18
N SER A 412 -11.78 -7.29 -17.03
CA SER A 412 -10.35 -7.00 -16.92
C SER A 412 -9.56 -7.83 -17.95
N GLY A 413 -8.58 -7.20 -18.62
CA GLY A 413 -7.81 -7.82 -19.70
C GLY A 413 -8.45 -7.76 -21.11
N ALA A 414 -9.65 -7.20 -21.28
CA ALA A 414 -10.32 -7.08 -22.58
C ALA A 414 -9.73 -6.04 -23.56
N GLY A 415 -8.57 -5.44 -23.23
CA GLY A 415 -7.90 -4.47 -24.11
C GLY A 415 -8.40 -3.02 -24.07
N LYS A 416 -9.21 -2.64 -23.07
CA LYS A 416 -9.77 -1.26 -22.94
C LYS A 416 -8.69 -0.16 -22.95
N SER A 417 -7.72 -0.24 -22.04
CA SER A 417 -6.60 0.72 -21.99
C SER A 417 -5.68 0.62 -23.20
N THR A 418 -5.66 -0.53 -23.89
CA THR A 418 -4.93 -0.70 -25.15
C THR A 418 -5.54 0.18 -26.25
N VAL A 419 -6.87 0.29 -26.33
CA VAL A 419 -7.55 1.20 -27.28
C VAL A 419 -7.10 2.65 -27.07
N ALA A 420 -7.12 3.14 -25.82
CA ALA A 420 -6.66 4.50 -25.51
C ALA A 420 -5.16 4.70 -25.86
N SER A 421 -4.34 3.68 -25.65
CA SER A 421 -2.90 3.71 -25.97
C SER A 421 -2.61 3.75 -27.48
N LEU A 422 -3.49 3.14 -28.30
CA LEU A 422 -3.41 3.20 -29.76
C LEU A 422 -3.84 4.58 -30.29
N ILE A 423 -4.92 5.17 -29.75
CA ILE A 423 -5.37 6.53 -30.12
C ILE A 423 -4.27 7.57 -29.83
N THR A 424 -3.54 7.41 -28.74
CA THR A 424 -2.46 8.32 -28.33
C THR A 424 -1.12 8.04 -29.01
N LYS A 425 -1.06 7.03 -29.91
CA LYS A 425 0.16 6.58 -30.60
C LYS A 425 1.29 6.25 -29.61
N ILE A 426 0.94 5.74 -28.43
CA ILE A 426 1.91 5.19 -27.46
C ILE A 426 2.24 3.74 -27.85
N LEU A 427 1.23 3.04 -28.39
CA LEU A 427 1.35 1.74 -29.01
C LEU A 427 0.99 1.87 -30.50
N THR A 428 1.53 0.97 -31.31
CA THR A 428 1.25 0.83 -32.74
C THR A 428 0.53 -0.49 -32.97
N PRO A 429 -0.54 -0.55 -33.78
CA PRO A 429 -1.25 -1.79 -34.05
C PRO A 429 -0.36 -2.81 -34.77
N THR A 430 -0.56 -4.11 -34.50
CA THR A 430 0.16 -5.19 -35.19
C THR A 430 -0.35 -5.38 -36.61
N SER A 431 -1.66 -5.21 -36.81
CA SER A 431 -2.31 -5.16 -38.13
C SER A 431 -3.56 -4.29 -38.07
N GLY A 432 -4.09 -3.89 -39.23
CA GLY A 432 -5.15 -2.89 -39.31
C GLY A 432 -4.61 -1.47 -39.18
N LYS A 433 -5.49 -0.48 -39.07
CA LYS A 433 -5.10 0.93 -38.87
C LYS A 433 -6.10 1.70 -38.01
N VAL A 434 -5.61 2.78 -37.39
CA VAL A 434 -6.42 3.73 -36.64
C VAL A 434 -6.30 5.09 -37.31
N THR A 435 -7.43 5.72 -37.65
CA THR A 435 -7.45 7.02 -38.34
C THR A 435 -8.08 8.10 -37.48
N LEU A 436 -7.56 9.33 -37.58
CA LEU A 436 -8.18 10.56 -37.09
C LEU A 436 -8.58 11.42 -38.29
N ASP A 437 -9.86 11.77 -38.39
CA ASP A 437 -10.43 12.57 -39.49
C ASP A 437 -10.07 12.01 -40.90
N GLY A 438 -9.99 10.67 -40.99
CA GLY A 438 -9.67 9.93 -42.22
C GLY A 438 -8.18 9.74 -42.50
N VAL A 439 -7.29 10.38 -41.74
CA VAL A 439 -5.83 10.23 -41.86
C VAL A 439 -5.31 9.21 -40.84
N ASP A 440 -4.48 8.28 -41.29
CA ASP A 440 -3.86 7.28 -40.40
C ASP A 440 -3.00 7.96 -39.33
N ILE A 441 -3.24 7.61 -38.07
CA ILE A 441 -2.52 8.13 -36.91
C ILE A 441 -1.02 7.87 -37.02
N GLU A 442 -0.60 6.77 -37.68
CA GLU A 442 0.81 6.47 -37.93
C GLU A 442 1.49 7.50 -38.84
N LEU A 443 0.74 8.17 -39.72
CA LEU A 443 1.25 9.23 -40.62
C LEU A 443 1.29 10.61 -39.96
N LEU A 444 0.56 10.82 -38.86
CA LEU A 444 0.49 12.10 -38.16
C LEU A 444 1.73 12.39 -37.30
N ASP A 445 2.05 13.67 -37.14
CA ASP A 445 3.10 14.09 -36.19
C ASP A 445 2.68 13.78 -34.74
N THR A 446 3.48 12.96 -34.05
CA THR A 446 3.15 12.45 -32.71
C THR A 446 3.02 13.55 -31.66
N ALA A 447 3.85 14.60 -31.74
CA ALA A 447 3.82 15.70 -30.78
C ALA A 447 2.60 16.60 -31.00
N TRP A 448 2.23 16.84 -32.26
CA TRP A 448 1.01 17.54 -32.63
C TRP A 448 -0.23 16.73 -32.23
N LEU A 449 -0.31 15.44 -32.56
CA LEU A 449 -1.44 14.57 -32.23
C LEU A 449 -1.73 14.57 -30.73
N ARG A 450 -0.71 14.37 -29.88
CA ARG A 450 -0.87 14.34 -28.42
C ARG A 450 -1.21 15.71 -27.82
N LYS A 451 -1.05 16.82 -28.56
CA LYS A 451 -1.58 18.14 -28.16
C LYS A 451 -3.08 18.27 -28.46
N GLN A 452 -3.64 17.47 -29.37
CA GLN A 452 -5.07 17.44 -29.67
C GLN A 452 -5.87 16.53 -28.73
N ILE A 453 -5.19 15.76 -27.87
CA ILE A 453 -5.77 14.76 -26.97
C ILE A 453 -5.47 15.11 -25.50
N GLY A 454 -6.50 15.21 -24.68
CA GLY A 454 -6.40 15.28 -23.23
C GLY A 454 -6.63 13.88 -22.64
N VAL A 455 -5.74 13.42 -21.77
CA VAL A 455 -5.80 12.07 -21.20
C VAL A 455 -5.84 12.13 -19.69
N VAL A 456 -6.72 11.35 -19.09
CA VAL A 456 -6.79 11.08 -17.65
C VAL A 456 -6.62 9.59 -17.44
N ASN A 457 -5.49 9.20 -16.85
CA ASN A 457 -5.15 7.79 -16.59
C ASN A 457 -5.88 7.25 -15.36
N GLN A 458 -5.93 5.91 -15.24
CA GLN A 458 -6.49 5.19 -14.09
C GLN A 458 -5.81 5.60 -12.78
N ASP A 459 -4.46 5.56 -12.74
CA ASP A 459 -3.66 6.05 -11.63
C ASP A 459 -3.00 7.41 -11.97
N PRO A 460 -3.55 8.53 -11.47
CA PRO A 460 -3.10 9.87 -11.82
C PRO A 460 -1.76 10.14 -11.15
N SER A 461 -0.70 10.25 -11.97
CA SER A 461 0.62 10.62 -11.49
C SER A 461 0.78 12.14 -11.46
N LEU A 462 1.10 12.67 -10.28
CA LEU A 462 1.52 14.06 -10.09
C LEU A 462 3.04 14.13 -9.97
N PHE A 463 3.61 15.19 -10.52
CA PHE A 463 5.02 15.51 -10.39
C PHE A 463 5.27 16.19 -9.04
N ALA A 464 6.46 16.00 -8.48
CA ALA A 464 6.92 16.67 -7.27
C ALA A 464 7.20 18.16 -7.56
N SER A 465 6.13 18.93 -7.70
CA SER A 465 6.08 20.36 -7.98
C SER A 465 4.84 20.96 -7.31
N THR A 466 4.55 22.23 -7.57
CA THR A 466 3.31 22.85 -7.08
C THR A 466 2.06 22.26 -7.77
N ILE A 467 0.87 22.48 -7.20
CA ILE A 467 -0.40 22.14 -7.84
C ILE A 467 -0.56 22.92 -9.16
N ALA A 468 -0.18 24.20 -9.17
CA ALA A 468 -0.19 25.04 -10.37
C ALA A 468 0.66 24.44 -11.51
N ASP A 469 1.90 24.03 -11.20
CA ASP A 469 2.79 23.38 -12.17
C ASP A 469 2.21 22.06 -12.68
N ASN A 470 1.51 21.31 -11.81
CA ASN A 470 0.87 20.07 -12.19
C ASN A 470 -0.33 20.28 -13.13
N ILE A 471 -1.13 21.34 -12.95
CA ILE A 471 -2.26 21.64 -13.85
C ILE A 471 -1.75 22.16 -15.20
N MET A 472 -0.77 23.06 -15.19
CA MET A 472 -0.21 23.66 -16.41
C MET A 472 0.84 22.77 -17.12
N TYR A 473 1.02 21.53 -16.67
CA TYR A 473 2.11 20.67 -17.11
C TYR A 473 2.13 20.47 -18.64
N GLY A 474 3.28 20.75 -19.25
CA GLY A 474 3.50 20.59 -20.69
C GLY A 474 2.98 21.75 -21.55
N SER A 475 2.43 22.81 -20.95
CA SER A 475 2.06 24.03 -21.68
C SER A 475 3.24 24.98 -21.85
N VAL A 476 3.36 25.57 -23.04
CA VAL A 476 4.36 26.60 -23.34
C VAL A 476 3.90 27.97 -22.82
N VAL A 477 2.59 28.20 -22.78
CA VAL A 477 1.97 29.42 -22.26
C VAL A 477 1.35 29.11 -20.90
N ARG A 478 1.78 29.86 -19.87
CA ARG A 478 1.23 29.78 -18.52
C ARG A 478 0.14 30.83 -18.41
N ASP A 479 -1.11 30.38 -18.37
CA ASP A 479 -2.30 31.21 -18.24
C ASP A 479 -2.98 30.85 -16.91
N GLU A 480 -2.81 31.72 -15.92
CA GLU A 480 -3.33 31.48 -14.58
C GLU A 480 -4.86 31.53 -14.53
N ASP A 481 -5.49 32.40 -15.32
CA ASP A 481 -6.94 32.50 -15.39
C ASP A 481 -7.53 31.22 -15.97
N ARG A 482 -6.92 30.67 -17.04
CA ARG A 482 -7.34 29.37 -17.59
C ARG A 482 -7.08 28.23 -16.60
N MET A 483 -5.99 28.27 -15.84
CA MET A 483 -5.73 27.27 -14.79
C MET A 483 -6.85 27.28 -13.74
N LEU A 484 -7.26 28.46 -13.28
CA LEU A 484 -8.35 28.61 -12.32
C LEU A 484 -9.69 28.12 -12.90
N GLU A 485 -9.98 28.44 -14.16
CA GLU A 485 -11.17 27.96 -14.87
C GLU A 485 -11.18 26.43 -14.96
N ALA A 486 -10.08 25.82 -15.44
CA ALA A 486 -9.95 24.36 -15.53
C ALA A 486 -10.03 23.66 -14.17
N ALA A 487 -9.46 24.28 -13.11
CA ALA A 487 -9.55 23.75 -11.76
C ALA A 487 -10.98 23.84 -11.20
N LYS A 488 -11.75 24.87 -11.55
CA LYS A 488 -13.17 24.97 -11.18
C LYS A 488 -14.02 23.94 -11.93
N GLU A 489 -13.81 23.81 -13.24
CA GLU A 489 -14.46 22.78 -14.08
C GLU A 489 -14.21 21.36 -13.55
N ALA A 490 -12.99 21.09 -13.06
CA ALA A 490 -12.61 19.80 -12.48
C ALA A 490 -12.99 19.62 -11.00
N HIS A 491 -13.68 20.59 -10.38
CA HIS A 491 -13.97 20.64 -8.95
C HIS A 491 -12.71 20.52 -8.05
N ALA A 492 -11.57 20.96 -8.55
CA ALA A 492 -10.31 21.00 -7.80
C ALA A 492 -10.13 22.30 -7.01
N HIS A 493 -10.70 23.41 -7.49
CA HIS A 493 -10.47 24.74 -6.92
C HIS A 493 -10.77 24.81 -5.42
N ASP A 494 -11.93 24.32 -4.97
CA ASP A 494 -12.38 24.49 -3.59
C ASP A 494 -11.43 23.83 -2.58
N PHE A 495 -11.06 22.56 -2.81
CA PHE A 495 -10.14 21.87 -1.90
C PHE A 495 -8.71 22.43 -2.00
N VAL A 496 -8.29 22.88 -3.19
CA VAL A 496 -6.98 23.51 -3.35
C VAL A 496 -6.92 24.78 -2.52
N MET A 497 -7.99 25.57 -2.46
CA MET A 497 -8.05 26.79 -1.67
C MET A 497 -8.07 26.55 -0.15
N GLU A 498 -8.41 25.34 0.30
CA GLU A 498 -8.33 24.91 1.71
C GLU A 498 -6.89 24.53 2.14
N LEU A 499 -5.98 24.30 1.19
CA LEU A 499 -4.58 23.99 1.48
C LEU A 499 -3.82 25.25 1.96
N PRO A 500 -2.81 25.10 2.85
CA PRO A 500 -2.08 26.24 3.42
C PRO A 500 -1.46 27.18 2.37
N GLU A 501 -0.90 26.61 1.30
CA GLU A 501 -0.22 27.35 0.22
C GLU A 501 -1.06 27.38 -1.07
N LYS A 502 -2.33 26.96 -1.01
CA LYS A 502 -3.25 26.97 -2.16
C LYS A 502 -2.65 26.28 -3.40
N TYR A 503 -2.61 26.97 -4.54
CA TYR A 503 -2.05 26.46 -5.78
C TYR A 503 -0.52 26.28 -5.75
N ASP A 504 0.17 26.97 -4.84
CA ASP A 504 1.63 26.86 -4.65
C ASP A 504 2.01 25.66 -3.79
N THR A 505 1.02 24.97 -3.19
CA THR A 505 1.25 23.78 -2.36
C THR A 505 2.06 22.74 -3.13
N PHE A 506 3.20 22.34 -2.57
CA PHE A 506 4.08 21.33 -3.14
C PHE A 506 3.57 19.91 -2.87
N VAL A 507 3.36 19.10 -3.92
CA VAL A 507 2.66 17.81 -3.76
C VAL A 507 3.57 16.60 -3.43
N GLY A 508 4.90 16.76 -3.51
CA GLY A 508 5.86 15.70 -3.23
C GLY A 508 5.90 14.56 -4.27
N GLU A 509 6.75 13.54 -4.04
CA GLU A 509 6.87 12.39 -4.95
C GLU A 509 5.55 11.60 -5.04
N LYS A 510 5.04 11.42 -6.26
CA LYS A 510 3.75 10.75 -6.55
C LYS A 510 2.53 11.39 -5.85
N GLY A 511 2.64 12.60 -5.34
CA GLY A 511 1.53 13.31 -4.71
C GLY A 511 1.08 12.73 -3.36
N TYR A 512 1.94 12.08 -2.58
CA TYR A 512 1.55 11.25 -1.41
C TYR A 512 0.69 11.97 -0.34
N GLU A 513 0.69 13.30 -0.33
CA GLU A 513 -0.09 14.13 0.61
C GLU A 513 -1.54 14.39 0.16
N LEU A 514 -1.90 14.06 -1.08
CA LEU A 514 -3.26 14.21 -1.61
C LEU A 514 -3.98 12.86 -1.69
N SER A 515 -5.30 12.87 -1.46
CA SER A 515 -6.14 11.69 -1.67
C SER A 515 -6.20 11.29 -3.16
N GLY A 516 -6.51 10.03 -3.46
CA GLY A 516 -6.63 9.54 -4.84
C GLY A 516 -7.57 10.41 -5.70
N GLY A 517 -8.75 10.74 -5.17
CA GLY A 517 -9.71 11.62 -5.86
C GLY A 517 -9.23 13.06 -6.02
N GLN A 518 -8.45 13.62 -5.07
CA GLN A 518 -7.81 14.92 -5.25
C GLN A 518 -6.77 14.89 -6.37
N LYS A 519 -5.95 13.83 -6.45
CA LYS A 519 -5.01 13.64 -7.56
C LYS A 519 -5.74 13.51 -8.90
N GLN A 520 -6.85 12.78 -8.92
CA GLN A 520 -7.67 12.61 -10.12
C GLN A 520 -8.26 13.94 -10.59
N ARG A 521 -8.81 14.75 -9.68
CA ARG A 521 -9.34 16.09 -10.00
C ARG A 521 -8.26 17.03 -10.53
N ILE A 522 -7.04 16.98 -9.98
CA ILE A 522 -5.89 17.73 -10.53
C ILE A 522 -5.51 17.21 -11.92
N ALA A 523 -5.55 15.89 -12.15
CA ALA A 523 -5.28 15.31 -13.46
C ALA A 523 -6.37 15.67 -14.50
N ILE A 524 -7.64 15.75 -14.08
CA ILE A 524 -8.73 16.27 -14.93
C ILE A 524 -8.49 17.73 -15.25
N ALA A 525 -8.19 18.57 -14.25
CA ALA A 525 -7.88 19.98 -14.48
C ALA A 525 -6.72 20.14 -15.49
N ARG A 526 -5.68 19.29 -15.40
CA ARG A 526 -4.58 19.23 -16.38
C ARG A 526 -5.05 18.88 -17.80
N ALA A 527 -5.96 17.92 -17.94
CA ALA A 527 -6.53 17.57 -19.23
C ALA A 527 -7.39 18.72 -19.81
N LEU A 528 -8.25 19.31 -18.99
CA LEU A 528 -9.14 20.41 -19.37
C LEU A 528 -8.37 21.69 -19.71
N TYR A 529 -7.28 21.98 -19.00
CA TYR A 529 -6.44 23.16 -19.25
C TYR A 529 -5.98 23.23 -20.71
N LYS A 530 -5.70 22.07 -21.34
CA LYS A 530 -5.22 21.99 -22.73
C LYS A 530 -6.25 22.35 -23.81
N ARG A 531 -7.56 22.36 -23.50
CA ARG A 531 -8.65 22.60 -24.47
C ARG A 531 -8.55 21.71 -25.73
N THR A 532 -8.36 20.43 -25.51
CA THR A 532 -8.21 19.41 -26.56
C THR A 532 -9.55 19.04 -27.20
N LYS A 533 -9.54 18.63 -28.48
CA LYS A 533 -10.75 18.18 -29.19
C LYS A 533 -11.17 16.76 -28.80
N ILE A 534 -10.20 15.95 -28.38
CA ILE A 534 -10.42 14.57 -27.94
C ILE A 534 -10.08 14.50 -26.45
N LEU A 535 -10.96 13.90 -25.65
CA LEU A 535 -10.73 13.60 -24.25
C LEU A 535 -10.83 12.09 -24.02
N LEU A 536 -9.81 11.52 -23.39
CA LEU A 536 -9.74 10.10 -23.05
C LEU A 536 -9.71 9.94 -21.53
N PHE A 537 -10.67 9.17 -21.01
CA PHE A 537 -10.77 8.83 -19.59
C PHE A 537 -10.58 7.33 -19.43
N ASP A 538 -9.40 6.90 -18.97
CA ASP A 538 -9.11 5.48 -18.72
C ASP A 538 -9.41 5.16 -17.25
N GLU A 539 -10.58 4.58 -16.99
CA GLU A 539 -11.08 4.26 -15.65
C GLU A 539 -11.01 5.45 -14.65
N ALA A 540 -11.13 6.68 -15.18
CA ALA A 540 -10.90 7.90 -14.41
C ALA A 540 -11.92 8.14 -13.29
N THR A 541 -13.03 7.40 -13.27
CA THR A 541 -14.06 7.44 -12.22
C THR A 541 -13.87 6.41 -11.11
N SER A 542 -12.94 5.46 -11.26
CA SER A 542 -12.65 4.45 -10.22
C SER A 542 -12.13 5.08 -8.91
N SER A 543 -11.60 6.31 -9.01
CA SER A 543 -11.05 7.11 -7.91
C SER A 543 -11.80 8.45 -7.71
N LEU A 544 -12.79 8.76 -8.56
CA LEU A 544 -13.70 9.91 -8.40
C LEU A 544 -15.06 9.39 -7.99
N ASP A 545 -15.22 9.28 -6.69
CA ASP A 545 -16.54 9.03 -6.15
C ASP A 545 -17.44 10.20 -6.50
N GLY A 546 -18.53 9.86 -7.19
CA GLY A 546 -19.70 10.71 -7.22
C GLY A 546 -20.04 11.10 -5.80
N ARG A 547 -20.42 12.36 -5.60
CA ARG A 547 -21.08 12.81 -4.37
C ARG A 547 -22.43 12.09 -4.22
N SER A 548 -22.40 10.80 -3.96
CA SER A 548 -23.27 10.12 -3.02
C SER A 548 -22.41 9.83 -1.80
N GLU A 549 -23.01 9.77 -0.62
CA GLU A 549 -22.34 9.36 0.61
C GLU A 549 -21.97 7.87 0.53
N ASP A 550 -21.08 7.51 -0.39
CA ASP A 550 -20.61 6.15 -0.64
C ASP A 550 -19.42 5.89 0.28
N PHE A 551 -19.55 4.89 1.14
CA PHE A 551 -18.53 4.50 2.10
C PHE A 551 -17.25 3.93 1.47
N ASN A 552 -17.25 3.69 0.14
CA ASN A 552 -16.09 3.28 -0.63
C ASN A 552 -15.37 4.43 -1.34
N GLY A 553 -15.83 5.68 -1.16
CA GLY A 553 -15.20 6.85 -1.76
C GLY A 553 -14.07 7.51 -0.97
N PRO A 554 -13.61 8.75 -1.30
CA PRO A 554 -12.62 9.41 -0.47
C PRO A 554 -13.18 9.48 0.96
N PRO A 555 -12.36 9.23 1.99
CA PRO A 555 -12.87 9.03 3.32
C PRO A 555 -13.71 10.23 3.78
N VAL A 556 -15.00 10.02 4.01
CA VAL A 556 -15.92 11.05 4.49
C VAL A 556 -15.75 11.14 5.99
N THR A 557 -15.29 12.29 6.47
CA THR A 557 -15.22 12.56 7.92
C THR A 557 -16.61 12.79 8.47
N PHE A 558 -16.99 12.04 9.50
CA PHE A 558 -18.29 12.17 10.15
C PHE A 558 -18.39 13.49 10.92
N LYS A 559 -19.56 14.13 10.91
CA LYS A 559 -19.86 15.37 11.61
C LYS A 559 -21.12 15.24 12.46
N TYR A 560 -21.28 16.11 13.45
CA TYR A 560 -22.53 16.14 14.19
C TYR A 560 -23.65 16.79 13.38
N ARG A 561 -24.76 16.06 13.24
CA ARG A 561 -26.03 16.53 12.68
C ARG A 561 -26.90 17.13 13.78
N THR A 562 -27.61 18.20 13.46
CA THR A 562 -28.70 18.77 14.27
C THR A 562 -29.94 17.86 14.22
N TYR A 563 -30.93 18.09 15.09
CA TYR A 563 -32.21 17.38 15.04
C TYR A 563 -32.86 17.49 13.65
N SER A 564 -32.94 18.71 13.09
CA SER A 564 -33.47 18.93 11.73
C SER A 564 -32.75 18.08 10.68
N GLN A 565 -31.41 18.11 10.68
CA GLN A 565 -30.61 17.34 9.73
C GLN A 565 -30.79 15.83 9.90
N MET A 566 -30.94 15.33 11.13
CA MET A 566 -31.25 13.90 11.35
C MET A 566 -32.59 13.53 10.72
N VAL A 567 -33.63 14.32 10.95
CA VAL A 567 -34.97 14.07 10.39
C VAL A 567 -34.94 14.11 8.88
N ASP A 568 -34.29 15.12 8.30
CA ASP A 568 -34.22 15.26 6.85
C ASP A 568 -33.41 14.12 6.21
N SER A 569 -32.33 13.65 6.85
CA SER A 569 -31.59 12.44 6.43
C SER A 569 -32.45 11.17 6.47
N MET A 570 -33.25 10.98 7.52
CA MET A 570 -34.15 9.80 7.61
C MET A 570 -35.19 9.80 6.47
N LEU A 571 -35.85 10.93 6.25
CA LEU A 571 -36.85 11.06 5.18
C LEU A 571 -36.22 10.93 3.79
N ALA A 572 -34.99 11.42 3.61
CA ALA A 572 -34.25 11.23 2.36
C ALA A 572 -33.89 9.76 2.11
N LEU A 573 -33.56 8.99 3.15
CA LEU A 573 -33.33 7.54 3.02
C LEU A 573 -34.58 6.80 2.58
N GLU A 574 -35.74 7.09 3.17
CA GLU A 574 -37.02 6.51 2.77
C GLU A 574 -37.35 6.85 1.31
N ALA A 575 -37.20 8.11 0.91
CA ALA A 575 -37.45 8.53 -0.46
C ALA A 575 -36.50 7.87 -1.48
N LYS A 576 -35.24 7.63 -1.10
CA LYS A 576 -34.21 7.04 -1.97
C LYS A 576 -34.31 5.52 -2.05
N TYR A 577 -34.69 4.85 -0.96
CA TYR A 577 -34.74 3.39 -0.86
C TYR A 577 -36.09 2.89 -0.31
N PRO A 578 -37.23 3.24 -0.94
CA PRO A 578 -38.57 2.91 -0.43
C PRO A 578 -38.84 1.40 -0.36
N GLN A 579 -38.08 0.59 -1.10
CA GLN A 579 -38.17 -0.86 -1.08
C GLN A 579 -37.51 -1.49 0.16
N PHE A 580 -36.65 -0.75 0.87
CA PHE A 580 -35.92 -1.24 2.05
C PHE A 580 -36.22 -0.45 3.32
N VAL A 581 -36.72 0.78 3.22
CA VAL A 581 -36.80 1.72 4.35
C VAL A 581 -38.23 2.21 4.52
N GLU A 582 -38.74 2.08 5.74
CA GLU A 582 -39.97 2.71 6.22
C GLU A 582 -39.59 3.66 7.37
N VAL A 583 -39.97 4.94 7.28
CA VAL A 583 -39.77 5.92 8.35
C VAL A 583 -41.13 6.36 8.89
N PHE A 584 -41.34 6.14 10.18
CA PHE A 584 -42.57 6.55 10.86
C PHE A 584 -42.27 7.23 12.18
N THR A 585 -43.26 7.91 12.75
CA THR A 585 -43.16 8.44 14.11
C THR A 585 -43.99 7.61 15.06
N ALA A 586 -43.46 7.33 16.25
CA ALA A 586 -44.18 6.54 17.25
C ALA A 586 -45.51 7.21 17.65
N GLN A 587 -45.55 8.55 17.64
CA GLN A 587 -46.77 9.31 17.88
C GLN A 587 -47.85 9.04 16.83
N ASP A 588 -47.51 9.14 15.55
CA ASP A 588 -48.48 8.93 14.47
C ASP A 588 -48.90 7.45 14.35
N ARG A 589 -47.95 6.51 14.57
CA ARG A 589 -48.18 5.05 14.49
C ARG A 589 -49.06 4.50 15.61
N TYR A 590 -48.83 4.93 16.85
CA TYR A 590 -49.45 4.35 18.05
C TYR A 590 -50.44 5.29 18.76
N GLY A 591 -50.72 6.45 18.17
CA GLY A 591 -51.66 7.43 18.72
C GLY A 591 -51.18 8.08 20.02
N LEU A 592 -49.88 8.34 20.16
CA LEU A 592 -49.33 9.06 21.32
C LEU A 592 -49.50 10.57 21.14
N PRO A 593 -49.81 11.33 22.21
CA PRO A 593 -50.12 12.75 22.09
C PRO A 593 -48.90 13.61 21.73
N LEU A 594 -49.08 14.58 20.85
CA LEU A 594 -48.11 15.68 20.64
C LEU A 594 -48.35 16.77 21.69
N ARG A 595 -47.28 17.37 22.22
CA ARG A 595 -47.37 18.36 23.31
C ARG A 595 -46.56 19.61 22.98
N ASN A 596 -47.14 20.76 23.27
CA ASN A 596 -46.52 22.07 23.08
C ASN A 596 -45.34 22.34 24.03
N GLU A 597 -45.19 21.52 25.08
CA GLU A 597 -44.09 21.61 26.05
C GLU A 597 -42.79 20.99 25.51
N LEU A 598 -42.90 20.07 24.53
CA LEU A 598 -41.78 19.36 23.92
C LEU A 598 -41.60 19.84 22.48
N MET A 599 -40.92 20.97 22.31
CA MET A 599 -40.74 21.62 21.00
C MET A 599 -39.29 21.54 20.52
N CYS A 600 -39.14 21.08 19.27
CA CYS A 600 -37.86 20.91 18.57
C CYS A 600 -37.73 21.94 17.44
N ARG A 601 -36.49 22.28 17.08
CA ARG A 601 -36.22 23.21 15.97
C ARG A 601 -36.03 22.43 14.68
N ARG A 602 -36.83 22.75 13.67
CA ARG A 602 -36.72 22.17 12.32
C ARG A 602 -36.91 23.24 11.26
N ASN A 603 -35.98 23.33 10.30
CA ASN A 603 -36.04 24.29 9.19
C ASN A 603 -36.37 25.74 9.59
N GLY A 604 -35.83 26.19 10.73
CA GLY A 604 -36.07 27.53 11.27
C GLY A 604 -37.40 27.73 12.01
N ALA A 605 -38.27 26.72 12.05
CA ALA A 605 -39.53 26.73 12.78
C ALA A 605 -39.45 25.88 14.06
N SER A 606 -40.30 26.19 15.04
CA SER A 606 -40.50 25.39 16.25
C SER A 606 -41.71 24.49 16.05
N GLU A 607 -41.53 23.17 16.12
CA GLU A 607 -42.59 22.17 15.97
C GLU A 607 -42.56 21.15 17.12
N PRO A 608 -43.67 20.43 17.40
CA PRO A 608 -43.67 19.37 18.41
C PRO A 608 -42.63 18.30 18.08
N CYS A 609 -41.77 17.96 19.04
CA CYS A 609 -40.76 16.92 18.89
C CYS A 609 -41.42 15.56 18.61
N LYS A 610 -41.01 14.93 17.51
CA LYS A 610 -41.46 13.59 17.12
C LYS A 610 -40.36 12.56 17.32
N HIS A 611 -40.76 11.34 17.70
CA HIS A 611 -39.88 10.19 17.87
C HIS A 611 -39.89 9.37 16.59
N TYR A 612 -38.91 9.65 15.73
CA TYR A 612 -38.75 8.97 14.45
C TYR A 612 -38.13 7.58 14.64
N VAL A 613 -38.66 6.62 13.90
CA VAL A 613 -38.23 5.24 13.83
C VAL A 613 -37.95 4.91 12.37
N ILE A 614 -36.77 4.32 12.11
CA ILE A 614 -36.39 3.77 10.81
C ILE A 614 -36.53 2.26 10.91
N LYS A 615 -37.35 1.66 10.05
CA LYS A 615 -37.41 0.20 9.86
C LYS A 615 -36.74 -0.13 8.53
N ILE A 616 -35.67 -0.92 8.60
CA ILE A 616 -34.88 -1.37 7.44
C ILE A 616 -35.11 -2.86 7.23
N THR A 617 -35.70 -3.24 6.11
CA THR A 617 -35.96 -4.65 5.77
C THR A 617 -36.33 -4.84 4.30
N ASP A 618 -35.98 -5.97 3.69
CA ASP A 618 -36.44 -6.34 2.34
C ASP A 618 -37.73 -7.18 2.44
N GLU A 619 -38.91 -6.57 2.40
CA GLU A 619 -40.16 -7.32 2.60
C GLU A 619 -40.42 -8.39 1.51
N ALA A 620 -39.77 -8.29 0.34
CA ALA A 620 -39.95 -9.23 -0.76
C ALA A 620 -39.19 -10.57 -0.60
N SER A 621 -38.20 -10.65 0.30
CA SER A 621 -37.26 -11.78 0.36
C SER A 621 -37.68 -12.95 1.28
N LEU A 622 -38.45 -12.71 2.34
CA LEU A 622 -38.80 -13.71 3.37
C LEU A 622 -40.16 -13.41 4.03
N PRO A 623 -40.91 -14.42 4.52
CA PRO A 623 -42.13 -14.19 5.29
C PRO A 623 -41.86 -13.36 6.56
N ASP A 624 -42.66 -12.33 6.77
CA ASP A 624 -42.46 -11.31 7.82
C ASP A 624 -42.59 -11.86 9.26
N ALA A 625 -43.30 -12.98 9.45
CA ALA A 625 -43.61 -13.52 10.78
C ALA A 625 -42.41 -14.18 11.48
N THR A 626 -41.43 -14.71 10.75
CA THR A 626 -40.26 -15.45 11.32
C THR A 626 -38.94 -14.74 11.12
N ARG A 627 -38.98 -13.47 10.66
CA ARG A 627 -37.79 -12.69 10.37
C ARG A 627 -37.17 -12.20 11.68
N PRO A 628 -35.87 -12.42 11.91
CA PRO A 628 -35.23 -11.93 13.12
C PRO A 628 -35.25 -10.40 13.19
N GLU A 629 -35.58 -9.86 14.36
CA GLU A 629 -35.71 -8.43 14.61
C GLU A 629 -34.66 -7.93 15.60
N VAL A 630 -34.02 -6.81 15.25
CA VAL A 630 -32.99 -6.15 16.06
C VAL A 630 -33.29 -4.67 16.24
N PHE A 631 -32.97 -4.14 17.42
CA PHE A 631 -33.26 -2.75 17.80
C PHE A 631 -32.00 -1.94 18.11
N PHE A 632 -31.93 -0.70 17.64
CA PHE A 632 -30.87 0.24 17.99
C PHE A 632 -31.48 1.55 18.47
N SER A 633 -31.23 1.94 19.72
CA SER A 633 -31.51 3.30 20.17
C SER A 633 -30.46 4.27 19.60
N GLY A 634 -30.51 5.56 19.95
CA GLY A 634 -29.48 6.53 19.57
C GLY A 634 -29.06 7.39 20.74
N ALA A 635 -29.83 8.43 21.08
CA ALA A 635 -29.62 9.24 22.28
C ALA A 635 -30.78 9.02 23.25
N LEU A 636 -30.62 8.07 24.16
CA LEU A 636 -31.59 7.91 25.25
C LEU A 636 -31.41 9.05 26.26
N HIS A 637 -30.18 9.38 26.62
CA HIS A 637 -29.87 10.67 27.23
C HIS A 637 -29.70 11.71 26.12
N GLY A 638 -30.54 12.75 26.11
CA GLY A 638 -30.58 13.69 24.98
C GLY A 638 -29.31 14.52 24.77
N ASN A 639 -28.38 14.56 25.72
CA ASN A 639 -27.10 15.26 25.58
C ASN A 639 -25.98 14.40 24.95
N GLU A 640 -26.30 13.20 24.48
CA GLU A 640 -25.35 12.33 23.79
C GLU A 640 -25.34 12.63 22.29
N ARG A 641 -24.14 12.62 21.69
CA ARG A 641 -23.98 13.00 20.27
C ARG A 641 -23.48 11.88 19.39
N VAL A 642 -22.66 10.97 19.91
CA VAL A 642 -22.04 9.90 19.11
C VAL A 642 -23.01 8.77 18.79
N GLY A 643 -23.83 8.33 19.76
CA GLY A 643 -24.85 7.28 19.57
C GLY A 643 -25.81 7.58 18.42
N PRO A 644 -26.49 8.74 18.39
CA PRO A 644 -27.34 9.17 17.28
C PRO A 644 -26.64 9.17 15.93
N GLN A 645 -25.40 9.69 15.86
CA GLN A 645 -24.64 9.68 14.61
C GLN A 645 -24.31 8.26 14.16
N SER A 646 -23.98 7.37 15.10
CA SER A 646 -23.67 5.97 14.81
C SER A 646 -24.91 5.22 14.31
N ALA A 647 -26.07 5.45 14.93
CA ALA A 647 -27.35 4.88 14.54
C ALA A 647 -27.78 5.35 13.13
N MET A 648 -27.66 6.65 12.85
CA MET A 648 -27.95 7.21 11.52
C MET A 648 -26.97 6.68 10.46
N SER A 649 -25.67 6.67 10.76
CA SER A 649 -24.63 6.20 9.83
C SER A 649 -24.77 4.70 9.55
N LEU A 650 -25.20 3.91 10.53
CA LEU A 650 -25.53 2.49 10.34
C LEU A 650 -26.70 2.32 9.35
N ALA A 651 -27.76 3.12 9.50
CA ALA A 651 -28.90 3.10 8.59
C ALA A 651 -28.48 3.40 7.14
N GLU A 652 -27.74 4.50 6.95
CA GLU A 652 -27.17 4.91 5.65
C GLU A 652 -26.29 3.80 5.05
N PHE A 653 -25.38 3.23 5.85
CA PHE A 653 -24.46 2.18 5.43
C PHE A 653 -25.17 0.92 4.93
N LEU A 654 -26.17 0.44 5.69
CA LEU A 654 -26.92 -0.78 5.38
C LEU A 654 -27.67 -0.65 4.05
N VAL A 655 -28.41 0.45 3.87
CA VAL A 655 -29.33 0.62 2.74
C VAL A 655 -28.59 1.00 1.46
N ASP A 656 -27.47 1.72 1.58
CA ASP A 656 -26.57 1.97 0.45
C ASP A 656 -26.07 0.65 -0.16
N HIS A 657 -25.52 -0.24 0.67
CA HIS A 657 -25.03 -1.53 0.21
C HIS A 657 -26.15 -2.44 -0.30
N ALA A 658 -27.33 -2.38 0.33
CA ALA A 658 -28.51 -3.12 -0.14
C ALA A 658 -28.99 -2.66 -1.53
N GLY A 659 -29.00 -1.35 -1.77
CA GLY A 659 -29.46 -0.73 -3.02
C GLY A 659 -28.49 -0.87 -4.19
N ARG A 660 -27.18 -0.97 -3.93
CA ARG A 660 -26.18 -1.05 -4.98
C ARG A 660 -26.05 -2.45 -5.59
N PRO A 661 -25.90 -2.60 -6.93
CA PRO A 661 -25.65 -3.91 -7.56
C PRO A 661 -24.39 -4.59 -7.03
N ASP A 662 -23.31 -3.82 -6.87
CA ASP A 662 -21.98 -4.21 -6.42
C ASP A 662 -21.78 -4.09 -4.89
N GLY A 663 -22.83 -3.76 -4.14
CA GLY A 663 -22.74 -3.65 -2.68
C GLY A 663 -22.30 -4.95 -2.02
N ASN A 664 -21.58 -4.81 -0.89
CA ASN A 664 -21.02 -5.92 -0.12
C ASN A 664 -22.06 -7.04 0.13
N PRO A 665 -21.83 -8.27 -0.36
CA PRO A 665 -22.78 -9.37 -0.26
C PRO A 665 -23.19 -9.72 1.18
N TRP A 666 -22.28 -9.55 2.14
CA TRP A 666 -22.58 -9.76 3.57
C TRP A 666 -23.60 -8.74 4.06
N ILE A 667 -23.41 -7.47 3.76
CA ILE A 667 -24.29 -6.38 4.20
C ILE A 667 -25.67 -6.49 3.54
N LYS A 668 -25.72 -6.81 2.24
CA LYS A 668 -26.97 -7.09 1.51
C LYS A 668 -27.77 -8.20 2.18
N ARG A 669 -27.10 -9.26 2.64
CA ARG A 669 -27.73 -10.35 3.38
C ARG A 669 -28.33 -9.87 4.70
N LEU A 670 -27.67 -8.96 5.42
CA LEU A 670 -28.21 -8.44 6.68
C LEU A 670 -29.56 -7.77 6.46
N VAL A 671 -29.66 -6.87 5.47
CA VAL A 671 -30.93 -6.19 5.13
C VAL A 671 -31.99 -7.17 4.59
N ARG A 672 -31.56 -8.17 3.82
CA ARG A 672 -32.46 -9.14 3.20
C ARG A 672 -33.09 -10.12 4.17
N THR A 673 -32.47 -10.40 5.31
CA THR A 673 -32.96 -11.48 6.18
C THR A 673 -33.23 -11.04 7.61
N ARG A 674 -33.16 -9.73 7.92
CA ARG A 674 -33.44 -9.17 9.24
C ARG A 674 -34.39 -7.98 9.11
N THR A 675 -35.15 -7.71 10.16
CA THR A 675 -35.79 -6.42 10.38
C THR A 675 -34.93 -5.63 11.35
N ILE A 676 -34.39 -4.50 10.88
CA ILE A 676 -33.51 -3.64 11.67
C ILE A 676 -34.28 -2.37 12.01
N VAL A 677 -34.59 -2.17 13.29
CA VAL A 677 -35.36 -1.03 13.79
C VAL A 677 -34.42 -0.07 14.51
N ILE A 678 -34.38 1.19 14.09
CA ILE A 678 -33.44 2.19 14.59
C ILE A 678 -34.22 3.42 15.05
N MET A 679 -33.92 3.93 16.25
CA MET A 679 -34.45 5.18 16.80
C MET A 679 -33.31 6.17 17.08
N PRO A 680 -32.79 6.90 16.07
CA PRO A 680 -31.56 7.70 16.23
C PRO A 680 -31.67 8.82 17.28
N THR A 681 -32.84 9.44 17.41
CA THR A 681 -33.09 10.51 18.39
C THR A 681 -34.14 10.05 19.40
N THR A 682 -33.81 9.01 20.17
CA THR A 682 -34.71 8.37 21.14
C THR A 682 -35.30 9.37 22.14
N ASN A 683 -34.50 10.31 22.64
CA ASN A 683 -34.95 11.52 23.34
C ASN A 683 -34.82 12.73 22.39
N ALA A 684 -35.82 12.91 21.52
CA ALA A 684 -35.81 13.95 20.48
C ALA A 684 -35.68 15.36 21.05
N HIS A 685 -36.46 15.68 22.09
CA HIS A 685 -36.42 16.98 22.75
C HIS A 685 -35.07 17.25 23.42
N GLY A 686 -34.55 16.27 24.17
CA GLY A 686 -33.25 16.38 24.80
C GLY A 686 -32.12 16.51 23.77
N TYR A 687 -32.23 15.81 22.63
CA TYR A 687 -31.28 15.91 21.52
C TYR A 687 -31.22 17.33 20.93
N ASP A 688 -32.38 17.91 20.59
CA ASP A 688 -32.47 19.28 20.06
C ASP A 688 -31.91 20.32 21.04
N ARG A 689 -32.20 20.16 22.35
CA ARG A 689 -31.80 21.12 23.39
C ARG A 689 -30.44 20.85 24.03
N ASN A 690 -29.79 19.75 23.68
CA ASN A 690 -28.56 19.27 24.31
C ASN A 690 -28.68 19.06 25.82
N VAL A 691 -29.79 18.47 26.27
CA VAL A 691 -30.05 18.16 27.68
C VAL A 691 -30.28 16.67 27.87
N ARG A 692 -29.84 16.14 29.01
CA ARG A 692 -29.96 14.72 29.35
C ARG A 692 -31.42 14.27 29.43
N GLU A 693 -32.24 15.11 30.06
CA GLU A 693 -33.60 14.79 30.53
C GLU A 693 -34.67 15.16 29.51
N GLU A 694 -35.85 14.55 29.64
CA GLU A 694 -37.08 15.08 29.03
C GLU A 694 -37.84 15.85 30.12
N GLY A 695 -37.87 17.18 30.00
CA GLY A 695 -38.32 18.03 31.11
C GLY A 695 -37.33 17.98 32.27
N SER A 696 -37.75 17.39 33.39
CA SER A 696 -36.94 17.20 34.61
C SER A 696 -36.75 15.72 34.98
N LEU A 697 -37.02 14.82 34.04
CA LEU A 697 -36.97 13.38 34.27
C LEU A 697 -35.94 12.73 33.35
N ASP A 698 -35.16 11.81 33.92
CA ASP A 698 -34.24 10.96 33.17
C ASP A 698 -35.05 9.86 32.46
N PRO A 699 -35.19 9.91 31.12
CA PRO A 699 -36.03 8.96 30.40
C PRO A 699 -35.50 7.52 30.49
N ASN A 700 -34.20 7.31 30.69
CA ASN A 700 -33.67 5.96 30.88
C ASN A 700 -34.18 5.31 32.17
N ARG A 701 -34.60 6.11 33.15
CA ARG A 701 -35.09 5.61 34.45
C ARG A 701 -36.61 5.55 34.52
N ASP A 702 -37.32 5.83 33.45
CA ASP A 702 -38.78 6.00 33.47
C ASP A 702 -39.55 4.74 33.03
N PHE A 703 -38.91 3.57 33.10
CA PHE A 703 -39.50 2.28 32.79
C PHE A 703 -40.07 1.59 34.06
N PRO A 704 -40.98 0.60 33.93
CA PRO A 704 -41.61 -0.09 35.07
C PRO A 704 -40.70 -1.02 35.89
N TYR A 705 -39.40 -0.82 35.88
CA TYR A 705 -38.45 -1.67 36.60
C TYR A 705 -38.14 -1.07 37.97
N SER A 706 -38.40 -1.82 39.04
CA SER A 706 -38.47 -1.39 40.44
C SER A 706 -39.46 -0.23 40.68
N ARG A 707 -40.41 0.00 39.76
CA ARG A 707 -41.32 1.15 39.75
C ARG A 707 -42.75 0.72 39.48
N SER A 708 -43.72 1.45 40.03
CA SER A 708 -45.15 1.21 39.83
C SER A 708 -45.97 2.48 40.04
N GLY A 709 -47.26 2.43 39.74
CA GLY A 709 -48.17 3.56 39.92
C GLY A 709 -47.83 4.70 38.97
N THR A 710 -47.79 5.93 39.50
CA THR A 710 -47.56 7.14 38.70
C THR A 710 -46.09 7.41 38.37
N ASN A 711 -45.15 6.58 38.87
CA ASN A 711 -43.71 6.85 38.85
C ASN A 711 -42.95 6.25 37.66
N CYS A 712 -43.65 5.81 36.63
CA CYS A 712 -43.11 5.22 35.41
C CYS A 712 -43.96 5.61 34.19
N PHE A 713 -43.34 5.61 33.01
CA PHE A 713 -43.89 6.12 31.75
C PHE A 713 -44.38 7.58 31.85
N GLN A 714 -43.70 8.41 32.63
CA GLN A 714 -44.00 9.82 32.74
C GLN A 714 -43.57 10.64 31.52
N THR A 715 -42.55 10.17 30.80
CA THR A 715 -41.93 10.77 29.61
C THR A 715 -42.52 10.20 28.32
N MET A 716 -42.50 10.99 27.24
CA MET A 716 -42.89 10.56 25.91
C MET A 716 -41.87 9.57 25.34
N VAL A 717 -40.57 9.73 25.65
CA VAL A 717 -39.50 8.79 25.29
C VAL A 717 -39.84 7.35 25.73
N ALA A 718 -40.10 7.15 27.03
CA ALA A 718 -40.35 5.81 27.57
C ALA A 718 -41.64 5.20 26.98
N ARG A 719 -42.67 6.01 26.74
CA ARG A 719 -43.91 5.55 26.07
C ARG A 719 -43.66 5.15 24.63
N ALA A 720 -42.94 5.97 23.85
CA ALA A 720 -42.62 5.70 22.46
C ALA A 720 -41.82 4.40 22.31
N VAL A 721 -40.77 4.24 23.13
CA VAL A 721 -39.96 3.01 23.16
C VAL A 721 -40.82 1.79 23.54
N ASN A 722 -41.68 1.91 24.56
CA ASN A 722 -42.55 0.82 24.97
C ASN A 722 -43.54 0.40 23.88
N GLU A 723 -44.11 1.33 23.11
CA GLU A 723 -45.00 0.96 22.01
C GLU A 723 -44.26 0.24 20.88
N VAL A 724 -43.06 0.73 20.51
CA VAL A 724 -42.21 0.05 19.52
C VAL A 724 -41.87 -1.36 19.99
N TRP A 725 -41.43 -1.52 21.25
CA TRP A 725 -41.09 -2.84 21.78
C TRP A 725 -42.30 -3.77 21.96
N ARG A 726 -43.51 -3.24 22.16
CA ARG A 726 -44.74 -4.04 22.21
C ARG A 726 -45.18 -4.51 20.83
N ASP A 727 -44.94 -3.73 19.79
CA ASP A 727 -45.27 -4.04 18.39
C ASP A 727 -44.33 -5.09 17.79
N HIS A 728 -43.08 -5.12 18.26
CA HIS A 728 -42.03 -6.02 17.79
C HIS A 728 -41.75 -7.18 18.75
N LEU A 729 -40.91 -8.12 18.30
CA LEU A 729 -40.35 -9.18 19.14
C LEU A 729 -38.81 -9.21 18.97
N PHE A 730 -38.15 -8.21 19.56
CA PHE A 730 -36.71 -8.04 19.42
C PHE A 730 -35.90 -9.15 20.09
N GLN A 731 -34.89 -9.58 19.37
CA GLN A 731 -33.94 -10.60 19.80
C GLN A 731 -32.66 -9.94 20.31
N LEU A 732 -32.15 -8.97 19.56
CA LEU A 732 -30.98 -8.20 19.93
C LEU A 732 -31.31 -6.73 20.01
N ALA A 733 -30.76 -6.04 21.01
CA ALA A 733 -30.89 -4.60 21.14
C ALA A 733 -29.56 -3.93 21.51
N ILE A 734 -29.28 -2.74 20.98
CA ILE A 734 -28.20 -1.88 21.47
C ILE A 734 -28.79 -0.59 22.00
N THR A 735 -28.34 -0.21 23.19
CA THR A 735 -28.60 1.10 23.77
C THR A 735 -27.31 1.90 23.83
N TRP A 736 -27.21 2.97 23.05
CA TRP A 736 -26.01 3.80 23.06
C TRP A 736 -26.06 4.84 24.17
N HIS A 737 -24.93 4.96 24.87
CA HIS A 737 -24.66 6.02 25.84
C HIS A 737 -23.34 6.73 25.50
N GLY A 738 -23.00 7.77 26.25
CA GLY A 738 -21.65 8.37 26.22
C GLY A 738 -21.13 8.79 27.60
N GLY A 739 -19.81 8.89 27.77
CA GLY A 739 -19.18 9.37 29.00
C GLY A 739 -18.17 8.41 29.63
N ILE A 740 -18.22 7.09 29.36
CA ILE A 740 -17.37 6.12 30.10
C ILE A 740 -16.57 5.15 29.21
N ARG A 741 -16.86 4.99 27.91
CA ARG A 741 -16.21 4.05 26.96
C ARG A 741 -16.29 2.58 27.38
N GLN A 742 -17.33 1.84 27.00
CA GLN A 742 -17.44 0.40 27.29
C GLN A 742 -18.51 -0.31 26.45
N VAL A 743 -18.46 -1.64 26.46
CA VAL A 743 -19.51 -2.55 26.00
C VAL A 743 -19.96 -3.36 27.21
N SER A 744 -21.12 -3.05 27.75
CA SER A 744 -21.68 -3.77 28.91
C SER A 744 -23.01 -4.40 28.59
N TYR A 745 -23.35 -5.48 29.28
CA TYR A 745 -24.63 -6.19 29.11
C TYR A 745 -25.46 -6.18 30.39
N GLU A 746 -26.76 -6.45 30.24
CA GLU A 746 -27.77 -6.28 31.30
C GLU A 746 -27.55 -7.27 32.43
N TRP A 747 -27.32 -6.69 33.59
CA TRP A 747 -27.54 -7.30 34.90
C TRP A 747 -27.21 -6.22 35.95
N GLY A 748 -27.66 -4.98 35.67
CA GLY A 748 -27.13 -3.74 36.27
C GLY A 748 -27.95 -3.22 37.44
N SER A 749 -29.13 -3.79 37.68
CA SER A 749 -29.99 -3.35 38.78
C SER A 749 -29.38 -3.60 40.16
N THR A 750 -29.75 -2.74 41.11
CA THR A 750 -29.24 -2.75 42.50
C THR A 750 -29.59 -4.03 43.27
N ASN A 751 -30.66 -4.73 42.87
CA ASN A 751 -31.05 -6.04 43.41
C ASN A 751 -30.11 -7.17 42.96
N HIS A 752 -29.34 -6.98 41.89
CA HIS A 752 -28.39 -7.97 41.36
C HIS A 752 -26.94 -7.70 41.78
N ALA A 753 -26.66 -6.60 42.48
CA ALA A 753 -25.34 -6.27 42.99
C ALA A 753 -25.03 -7.01 44.31
N ILE A 754 -23.87 -7.67 44.40
CA ILE A 754 -23.44 -8.36 45.62
C ILE A 754 -22.86 -7.33 46.60
N ARG A 755 -23.43 -7.24 47.80
CA ARG A 755 -22.94 -6.34 48.86
C ARG A 755 -21.54 -6.78 49.33
N ASN A 756 -20.70 -5.81 49.77
CA ASN A 756 -19.31 -6.00 50.25
C ASN A 756 -18.21 -6.12 49.18
N GLY A 757 -18.41 -5.55 47.98
CA GLY A 757 -17.34 -5.44 46.97
C GLY A 757 -17.07 -6.73 46.18
N LEU A 758 -18.01 -7.68 46.17
CA LEU A 758 -17.87 -9.00 45.55
C LEU A 758 -18.47 -9.10 44.13
N GLY A 759 -18.63 -7.99 43.40
CA GLY A 759 -19.16 -7.97 42.01
C GLY A 759 -20.69 -8.15 41.92
N SER A 760 -21.22 -8.51 40.75
CA SER A 760 -22.66 -8.80 40.58
C SER A 760 -22.99 -10.29 40.53
N HIS A 761 -24.27 -10.63 40.72
CA HIS A 761 -24.80 -11.94 40.32
C HIS A 761 -24.59 -12.17 38.81
N ARG A 762 -24.57 -13.43 38.36
CA ARG A 762 -24.48 -13.80 36.94
C ARG A 762 -25.89 -13.92 36.36
N SER A 763 -26.20 -13.23 35.26
CA SER A 763 -27.47 -13.38 34.54
C SER A 763 -27.65 -14.79 33.98
N PRO A 764 -28.89 -15.26 33.74
CA PRO A 764 -29.14 -16.57 33.12
C PRO A 764 -28.38 -16.82 31.81
N ASP A 765 -28.10 -15.76 31.06
CA ASP A 765 -27.41 -15.80 29.76
C ASP A 765 -25.94 -15.30 29.85
N ASP A 766 -25.37 -15.09 31.05
CA ASP A 766 -24.10 -14.37 31.31
C ASP A 766 -22.94 -14.78 30.40
N ARG A 767 -22.68 -16.08 30.21
CA ARG A 767 -21.57 -16.52 29.36
C ARG A 767 -21.80 -16.19 27.88
N GLY A 768 -23.02 -16.37 27.38
CA GLY A 768 -23.38 -15.94 26.03
C GLY A 768 -23.19 -14.43 25.90
N GLN A 769 -23.61 -13.68 26.93
CA GLN A 769 -23.48 -12.23 26.93
C GLN A 769 -22.04 -11.74 26.93
N PHE A 770 -21.20 -12.40 27.73
CA PHE A 770 -19.77 -12.15 27.80
C PHE A 770 -19.06 -12.37 26.46
N PHE A 771 -19.26 -13.52 25.81
CA PHE A 771 -18.55 -13.81 24.55
C PHE A 771 -19.00 -12.90 23.41
N VAL A 772 -20.30 -12.60 23.34
CA VAL A 772 -20.84 -11.63 22.38
C VAL A 772 -20.26 -10.24 22.66
N GLY A 773 -20.36 -9.73 23.89
CA GLY A 773 -19.82 -8.42 24.27
C GLY A 773 -18.32 -8.28 23.99
N ARG A 774 -17.55 -9.33 24.29
CA ARG A 774 -16.11 -9.37 23.97
C ARG A 774 -15.86 -9.40 22.46
N GLY A 775 -16.60 -10.20 21.71
CA GLY A 775 -16.50 -10.25 20.24
C GLY A 775 -16.82 -8.93 19.58
N LEU A 776 -17.85 -8.24 20.07
CA LEU A 776 -18.21 -6.88 19.67
C LEU A 776 -17.08 -5.89 19.96
N SER A 777 -16.54 -5.89 21.19
CA SER A 777 -15.40 -5.03 21.57
C SER A 777 -14.19 -5.23 20.65
N ARG A 778 -13.83 -6.48 20.34
CA ARG A 778 -12.68 -6.79 19.48
C ARG A 778 -12.93 -6.47 18.00
N TYR A 779 -14.12 -6.76 17.47
CA TYR A 779 -14.44 -6.47 16.06
C TYR A 779 -14.59 -4.97 15.78
N ALA A 780 -15.13 -4.23 16.76
CA ALA A 780 -15.21 -2.79 16.71
C ALA A 780 -13.82 -2.16 16.51
N GLY A 781 -12.80 -2.70 17.18
CA GLY A 781 -11.42 -2.23 17.09
C GLY A 781 -11.05 -1.25 18.20
N LYS A 782 -9.81 -0.77 18.18
CA LYS A 782 -9.24 0.07 19.24
C LYS A 782 -9.59 1.55 19.07
N PHE A 783 -9.72 2.27 20.19
CA PHE A 783 -9.89 3.72 20.23
C PHE A 783 -8.66 4.45 19.65
N GLN A 784 -8.89 5.57 18.96
CA GLN A 784 -7.82 6.43 18.44
C GLN A 784 -7.03 7.14 19.53
N GLU A 785 -7.66 7.44 20.66
CA GLU A 785 -7.06 8.29 21.68
C GLU A 785 -6.08 7.55 22.58
N ASP A 786 -6.29 6.27 22.83
CA ASP A 786 -5.51 5.48 23.80
C ASP A 786 -5.13 4.07 23.30
N SER A 787 -5.54 3.68 22.09
CA SER A 787 -5.27 2.36 21.51
C SER A 787 -5.76 1.18 22.37
N THR A 788 -6.81 1.39 23.17
CA THR A 788 -7.47 0.35 23.96
C THR A 788 -8.72 -0.19 23.25
N TYR A 789 -9.13 -1.41 23.58
CA TYR A 789 -10.45 -1.92 23.21
C TYR A 789 -11.51 -1.39 24.18
N PHE A 790 -12.78 -1.49 23.82
CA PHE A 790 -13.84 -1.32 24.82
C PHE A 790 -13.64 -2.29 25.99
N PRO A 791 -13.60 -1.81 27.24
CA PRO A 791 -13.88 -2.63 28.41
C PRO A 791 -15.20 -3.40 28.20
N ASP A 792 -15.19 -4.70 28.49
CA ASP A 792 -16.31 -5.62 28.25
C ASP A 792 -16.66 -6.45 29.48
N GLY A 793 -17.96 -6.57 29.82
CA GLY A 793 -18.45 -7.27 31.02
C GLY A 793 -19.82 -6.79 31.53
N ARG A 794 -20.24 -7.28 32.70
CA ARG A 794 -21.54 -6.93 33.30
C ARG A 794 -21.60 -5.46 33.66
N MET A 795 -22.76 -4.84 33.49
CA MET A 795 -22.96 -3.42 33.81
C MET A 795 -22.53 -3.06 35.25
N ASN A 796 -22.84 -3.92 36.22
CA ASN A 796 -22.45 -3.75 37.62
C ASN A 796 -20.94 -3.92 37.90
N ASP A 797 -20.21 -4.67 37.07
CA ASP A 797 -18.79 -4.91 37.26
C ASP A 797 -17.92 -3.77 36.69
N ILE A 798 -18.42 -3.06 35.69
CA ILE A 798 -17.65 -2.04 34.95
C ILE A 798 -18.12 -0.62 35.27
N LEU A 799 -19.41 -0.42 35.58
CA LEU A 799 -19.98 0.86 35.99
C LEU A 799 -20.32 0.88 37.48
N TYR A 800 -21.61 1.05 37.76
CA TYR A 800 -22.25 1.11 39.06
C TYR A 800 -23.67 0.59 38.85
N ALA A 801 -24.30 0.15 39.94
CA ALA A 801 -25.68 -0.34 39.86
C ALA A 801 -26.64 0.77 39.45
N VAL A 802 -27.39 0.52 38.39
CA VAL A 802 -28.39 1.45 37.84
C VAL A 802 -29.76 0.88 38.10
N ASP A 803 -30.58 1.58 38.88
CA ASP A 803 -31.96 1.13 39.14
C ASP A 803 -32.88 1.42 37.94
N GLY A 804 -33.34 0.34 37.30
CA GLY A 804 -34.48 0.31 36.38
C GLY A 804 -34.32 1.00 35.02
N GLY A 805 -33.18 0.79 34.37
CA GLY A 805 -32.88 1.28 33.02
C GLY A 805 -33.77 0.69 31.91
N MET A 806 -33.75 1.30 30.73
CA MET A 806 -34.28 0.69 29.49
C MET A 806 -33.65 -0.69 29.25
N GLU A 807 -32.37 -0.84 29.59
CA GLU A 807 -31.59 -2.04 29.33
C GLU A 807 -32.12 -3.22 30.16
N ASP A 808 -32.17 -3.07 31.49
CA ASP A 808 -32.71 -4.09 32.38
C ASP A 808 -34.19 -4.40 32.07
N TRP A 809 -34.99 -3.38 31.73
CA TRP A 809 -36.38 -3.57 31.31
C TRP A 809 -36.52 -4.38 30.02
N GLY A 810 -35.73 -4.07 28.99
CA GLY A 810 -35.77 -4.76 27.69
C GLY A 810 -35.35 -6.23 27.78
N TYR A 811 -34.42 -6.55 28.69
CA TYR A 811 -33.99 -7.93 28.91
C TYR A 811 -34.97 -8.72 29.79
N ALA A 812 -35.45 -8.14 30.89
CA ALA A 812 -36.03 -8.91 31.99
C ALA A 812 -37.56 -8.77 32.17
N ALA A 813 -38.19 -7.76 31.56
CA ALA A 813 -39.55 -7.35 31.93
C ALA A 813 -40.65 -8.41 31.73
N SER A 814 -40.43 -9.38 30.84
CA SER A 814 -41.44 -10.43 30.51
C SER A 814 -41.37 -11.68 31.37
N TRP A 815 -40.25 -11.91 32.06
CA TRP A 815 -40.00 -13.19 32.72
C TRP A 815 -39.53 -13.04 34.16
N GLU A 816 -38.88 -11.93 34.54
CA GLU A 816 -38.25 -11.82 35.86
C GLU A 816 -39.26 -11.86 37.02
N ASN A 817 -40.46 -11.31 36.80
CA ASN A 817 -41.59 -11.37 37.76
C ASN A 817 -42.04 -12.79 38.11
N GLN A 818 -41.64 -13.81 37.34
CA GLN A 818 -41.96 -15.22 37.60
C GLN A 818 -40.98 -15.87 38.59
N PHE A 819 -39.76 -15.34 38.72
CA PHE A 819 -38.66 -16.00 39.42
C PHE A 819 -38.07 -15.18 40.58
N THR A 820 -38.45 -13.92 40.71
CA THR A 820 -37.92 -13.01 41.74
C THR A 820 -39.02 -12.52 42.69
N SER A 821 -38.63 -12.27 43.94
CA SER A 821 -39.50 -11.69 44.97
C SER A 821 -38.71 -10.65 45.78
N PRO A 822 -39.19 -9.39 45.91
CA PRO A 822 -40.41 -8.85 45.32
C PRO A 822 -40.33 -8.76 43.79
N LYS A 823 -41.49 -8.71 43.13
CA LYS A 823 -41.61 -8.59 41.67
C LYS A 823 -41.03 -7.23 41.22
N PRO A 824 -39.95 -7.20 40.42
CA PRO A 824 -39.31 -5.95 40.05
C PRO A 824 -40.15 -5.15 39.04
N ILE A 825 -40.97 -5.79 38.21
CA ILE A 825 -41.74 -5.08 37.18
C ILE A 825 -43.13 -4.73 37.70
N GLY A 826 -43.39 -3.44 37.88
CA GLY A 826 -44.66 -2.93 38.39
C GLY A 826 -45.63 -2.43 37.31
N VAL A 827 -46.90 -2.31 37.67
CA VAL A 827 -47.95 -1.75 36.80
C VAL A 827 -47.93 -0.22 36.91
N CYS A 828 -47.87 0.47 35.78
CA CYS A 828 -47.84 1.94 35.71
C CYS A 828 -49.23 2.52 35.39
N ASN A 829 -49.53 3.70 35.94
CA ASN A 829 -50.70 4.51 35.61
C ASN A 829 -50.38 6.02 35.71
N PRO A 830 -49.39 6.53 34.95
CA PRO A 830 -48.98 7.93 35.05
C PRO A 830 -50.11 8.87 34.65
N THR A 831 -50.20 10.02 35.32
CA THR A 831 -51.16 11.09 35.01
C THR A 831 -50.59 12.13 34.05
N THR A 832 -49.27 12.14 33.84
CA THR A 832 -48.59 13.05 32.92
C THR A 832 -49.01 12.79 31.47
N LEU A 833 -48.85 13.80 30.61
CA LEU A 833 -49.08 13.71 29.16
C LEU A 833 -50.49 13.18 28.76
N GLY A 834 -51.50 13.39 29.62
CA GLY A 834 -52.88 12.95 29.36
C GLY A 834 -53.19 11.49 29.74
N GLY A 835 -52.31 10.83 30.48
CA GLY A 835 -52.49 9.45 30.94
C GLY A 835 -51.83 8.41 30.03
N TYR A 836 -51.59 7.21 30.57
CA TYR A 836 -51.11 6.04 29.82
C TYR A 836 -51.77 4.77 30.37
N SER A 837 -52.35 3.95 29.50
CA SER A 837 -53.15 2.80 29.93
C SER A 837 -52.30 1.77 30.70
N SER A 838 -52.78 1.34 31.86
CA SER A 838 -52.05 0.39 32.72
C SER A 838 -51.82 -0.97 32.04
N SER A 839 -52.72 -1.38 31.14
CA SER A 839 -52.54 -2.59 30.32
C SER A 839 -51.30 -2.54 29.42
N LYS A 840 -50.77 -1.35 29.10
CA LYS A 840 -49.56 -1.17 28.28
C LYS A 840 -48.26 -1.36 29.07
N SER A 841 -48.35 -1.54 30.38
CA SER A 841 -47.23 -1.86 31.29
C SER A 841 -47.27 -3.31 31.80
N VAL A 842 -48.17 -4.14 31.26
CA VAL A 842 -48.29 -5.56 31.58
C VAL A 842 -47.69 -6.37 30.43
N TYR A 843 -46.62 -7.10 30.73
CA TYR A 843 -45.88 -7.89 29.75
C TYR A 843 -46.21 -9.37 29.90
N ASN A 844 -46.41 -10.05 28.78
CA ASN A 844 -46.57 -11.50 28.76
C ASN A 844 -45.21 -12.18 28.75
N GLY A 845 -45.19 -13.51 28.74
CA GLY A 845 -43.96 -14.29 28.72
C GLY A 845 -43.11 -14.12 27.46
N ALA A 846 -43.45 -13.29 26.48
CA ALA A 846 -42.71 -13.08 25.24
C ALA A 846 -42.48 -11.60 24.89
N THR A 847 -43.12 -10.64 25.55
CA THR A 847 -43.15 -9.23 25.08
C THR A 847 -41.75 -8.60 24.95
N HIS A 848 -40.86 -8.84 25.91
CA HIS A 848 -39.49 -8.33 26.00
C HIS A 848 -38.55 -9.46 26.40
N ARG A 849 -37.67 -9.85 25.48
CA ARG A 849 -36.68 -10.93 25.68
C ARG A 849 -35.38 -10.65 24.90
N ALA A 850 -35.10 -9.39 24.61
CA ALA A 850 -33.93 -9.04 23.84
C ALA A 850 -32.69 -9.22 24.72
N PHE A 851 -31.67 -9.91 24.21
CA PHE A 851 -30.33 -9.69 24.74
C PHE A 851 -29.98 -8.26 24.33
N ASN A 852 -29.89 -7.34 25.28
CA ASN A 852 -29.58 -5.95 25.02
C ASN A 852 -28.07 -5.73 25.33
N ILE A 853 -27.48 -4.68 24.77
CA ILE A 853 -26.10 -4.31 25.08
C ILE A 853 -26.06 -2.80 25.21
N LEU A 854 -25.61 -2.34 26.36
CA LEU A 854 -25.30 -0.95 26.62
C LEU A 854 -23.90 -0.65 26.08
N VAL A 855 -23.82 0.26 25.10
CA VAL A 855 -22.54 0.71 24.53
C VAL A 855 -22.30 2.18 24.86
N GLU A 856 -21.38 2.42 25.77
CA GLU A 856 -20.87 3.76 26.08
C GLU A 856 -19.85 4.16 25.01
N THR A 857 -20.28 4.96 24.05
CA THR A 857 -19.57 5.23 22.78
C THR A 857 -18.25 6.00 22.90
N SER A 858 -18.11 6.81 23.95
CA SER A 858 -16.98 7.72 24.19
C SER A 858 -16.86 8.03 25.69
N SER A 859 -15.77 8.69 26.10
CA SER A 859 -15.57 9.21 27.46
C SER A 859 -16.14 10.62 27.62
N SER A 860 -16.54 11.24 26.51
CA SER A 860 -17.28 12.49 26.47
C SER A 860 -18.64 12.24 25.85
N LYS A 861 -19.68 12.95 26.33
CA LYS A 861 -21.01 12.95 25.70
C LYS A 861 -20.98 13.57 24.29
N GLN A 862 -20.01 14.45 24.05
CA GLN A 862 -19.74 15.12 22.78
C GLN A 862 -18.21 15.32 22.60
N PRO A 863 -17.47 14.28 22.19
CA PRO A 863 -16.05 14.42 21.85
C PRO A 863 -15.82 15.35 20.65
N SER A 864 -14.56 15.71 20.38
CA SER A 864 -14.19 16.50 19.20
C SER A 864 -14.66 15.83 17.90
N GLU A 865 -15.11 16.61 16.91
CA GLU A 865 -15.48 16.06 15.59
C GLU A 865 -14.31 15.31 14.94
N SER A 866 -13.07 15.72 15.21
CA SER A 866 -11.87 15.05 14.70
C SER A 866 -11.72 13.60 15.17
N SER A 867 -12.31 13.21 16.32
CA SER A 867 -12.26 11.83 16.82
C SER A 867 -13.44 10.97 16.37
N LEU A 868 -14.40 11.54 15.62
CA LEU A 868 -15.51 10.77 15.06
C LEU A 868 -15.04 9.77 14.00
N GLY A 869 -13.91 10.04 13.33
CA GLY A 869 -13.32 9.19 12.30
C GLY A 869 -13.89 9.46 10.90
N ASN A 870 -13.61 8.56 9.97
CA ASN A 870 -14.05 8.66 8.59
C ASN A 870 -14.52 7.31 8.02
N SER A 871 -15.16 7.34 6.85
CA SER A 871 -15.74 6.16 6.21
C SER A 871 -14.72 5.10 5.76
N ALA A 872 -13.42 5.41 5.63
CA ALA A 872 -12.42 4.43 5.18
C ALA A 872 -12.31 3.19 6.09
N SER A 873 -12.56 3.39 7.39
CA SER A 873 -12.60 2.32 8.39
C SER A 873 -13.80 1.36 8.24
N LEU A 874 -14.69 1.64 7.28
CA LEU A 874 -15.86 0.82 6.91
C LEU A 874 -15.76 0.26 5.48
N SER A 875 -14.60 0.35 4.84
CA SER A 875 -14.37 -0.30 3.55
C SER A 875 -14.52 -1.82 3.62
N ASP A 876 -14.83 -2.47 2.50
CA ASP A 876 -14.97 -3.93 2.42
C ASP A 876 -13.74 -4.68 2.95
N ALA A 877 -12.54 -4.16 2.67
CA ALA A 877 -11.30 -4.72 3.18
C ALA A 877 -11.20 -4.60 4.71
N ALA A 878 -11.63 -3.47 5.29
CA ALA A 878 -11.66 -3.28 6.73
C ALA A 878 -12.71 -4.18 7.42
N LEU A 879 -13.81 -4.50 6.75
CA LEU A 879 -14.90 -5.30 7.30
C LEU A 879 -14.69 -6.82 7.19
N ALA A 880 -13.71 -7.26 6.38
CA ALA A 880 -13.50 -8.68 6.06
C ALA A 880 -13.14 -9.56 7.28
N ASP A 881 -12.40 -9.01 8.26
CA ASP A 881 -11.94 -9.72 9.46
C ASP A 881 -11.74 -8.72 10.64
N PHE A 882 -11.33 -9.24 11.80
CA PHE A 882 -10.81 -8.43 12.91
C PHE A 882 -9.62 -7.58 12.46
N LEU A 883 -9.57 -6.34 12.94
CA LEU A 883 -8.49 -5.43 12.55
C LEU A 883 -7.17 -5.77 13.25
N PRO A 884 -6.02 -5.46 12.62
CA PRO A 884 -4.72 -5.61 13.26
C PRO A 884 -4.65 -4.83 14.58
N SER A 885 -3.91 -5.36 15.55
CA SER A 885 -3.79 -4.78 16.89
C SER A 885 -3.16 -3.38 16.93
N SER A 886 -2.53 -2.93 15.84
CA SER A 886 -1.95 -1.59 15.64
C SER A 886 -2.94 -0.58 15.03
N THR A 887 -4.10 -1.02 14.54
CA THR A 887 -5.07 -0.15 13.87
C THR A 887 -6.03 0.46 14.89
N THR A 888 -6.23 1.77 14.82
CA THR A 888 -7.19 2.50 15.64
C THR A 888 -8.29 3.12 14.78
N ILE A 889 -9.49 3.25 15.35
CA ILE A 889 -10.69 3.70 14.63
C ILE A 889 -11.44 4.77 15.43
N GLY A 890 -11.94 5.78 14.71
CA GLY A 890 -12.78 6.84 15.27
C GLY A 890 -14.12 6.33 15.78
N HIS A 891 -14.83 7.16 16.55
CA HIS A 891 -16.02 6.71 17.29
C HIS A 891 -17.15 6.15 16.41
N VAL A 892 -17.53 6.86 15.33
CA VAL A 892 -18.67 6.46 14.48
C VAL A 892 -18.41 5.15 13.74
N PRO A 893 -17.32 4.97 12.97
CA PRO A 893 -17.09 3.73 12.25
C PRO A 893 -16.87 2.55 13.20
N ARG A 894 -16.26 2.75 14.37
CA ARG A 894 -16.14 1.71 15.40
C ARG A 894 -17.51 1.18 15.84
N ASN A 895 -18.44 2.09 16.11
CA ASN A 895 -19.80 1.74 16.54
C ASN A 895 -20.62 1.09 15.41
N VAL A 896 -20.45 1.54 14.16
CA VAL A 896 -21.08 0.90 12.99
C VAL A 896 -20.57 -0.53 12.82
N ARG A 897 -19.26 -0.77 12.89
CA ARG A 897 -18.68 -2.13 12.85
C ARG A 897 -19.27 -3.04 13.93
N LEU A 898 -19.32 -2.53 15.15
CA LEU A 898 -19.92 -3.24 16.28
C LEU A 898 -21.37 -3.65 15.97
N ALA A 899 -22.19 -2.69 15.51
CA ALA A 899 -23.57 -2.95 15.17
C ALA A 899 -23.72 -3.98 14.02
N LEU A 900 -22.88 -3.92 12.98
CA LEU A 900 -22.91 -4.88 11.87
C LEU A 900 -22.64 -6.32 12.34
N HIS A 901 -21.66 -6.51 13.23
CA HIS A 901 -21.39 -7.81 13.83
C HIS A 901 -22.59 -8.27 14.67
N TYR A 902 -23.19 -7.37 15.44
CA TYR A 902 -24.36 -7.67 16.25
C TYR A 902 -25.58 -8.09 15.42
N ILE A 903 -25.84 -7.42 14.29
CA ILE A 903 -26.89 -7.80 13.34
C ILE A 903 -26.59 -9.19 12.73
N ASP A 904 -25.33 -9.52 12.46
CA ASP A 904 -24.97 -10.81 11.85
C ASP A 904 -25.24 -12.00 12.78
N ILE A 905 -24.98 -11.85 14.09
CA ILE A 905 -25.06 -12.96 15.06
C ILE A 905 -26.48 -13.26 15.57
N VAL A 906 -27.47 -12.44 15.23
CA VAL A 906 -28.88 -12.70 15.59
C VAL A 906 -29.36 -14.06 15.07
N GLN A 907 -28.83 -14.50 13.92
CA GLN A 907 -29.22 -15.74 13.28
C GLN A 907 -28.08 -16.24 12.37
N PRO A 908 -27.62 -17.51 12.50
CA PRO A 908 -26.62 -18.09 11.63
C PRO A 908 -27.14 -18.28 10.22
N TYR A 909 -26.20 -18.35 9.28
CA TYR A 909 -26.52 -18.56 7.89
C TYR A 909 -25.41 -19.36 7.20
N LEU A 910 -25.79 -20.44 6.53
CA LEU A 910 -24.84 -21.24 5.75
C LEU A 910 -24.74 -20.70 4.33
N GLN A 911 -23.54 -20.24 3.98
CA GLN A 911 -23.25 -19.66 2.68
C GLN A 911 -22.29 -20.54 1.90
N TRP A 912 -22.67 -20.93 0.69
CA TRP A 912 -21.75 -21.55 -0.25
C TRP A 912 -20.62 -20.58 -0.65
N LYS A 913 -19.38 -21.04 -0.54
CA LYS A 913 -18.18 -20.37 -1.07
C LYS A 913 -17.72 -21.01 -2.38
N ASN A 914 -17.89 -22.32 -2.50
CA ASN A 914 -17.69 -23.07 -3.73
C ASN A 914 -18.73 -24.20 -3.81
N ASN A 915 -19.53 -24.22 -4.88
CA ASN A 915 -20.58 -25.19 -5.14
C ASN A 915 -20.61 -25.55 -6.64
N PRO A 916 -19.83 -26.57 -7.06
CA PRO A 916 -19.74 -26.95 -8.48
C PRO A 916 -21.10 -27.32 -9.08
N SER A 917 -21.35 -26.88 -10.31
CA SER A 917 -22.56 -27.24 -11.08
C SER A 917 -22.43 -28.56 -11.83
N SER A 918 -21.22 -29.09 -11.99
CA SER A 918 -20.93 -30.35 -12.66
C SER A 918 -19.81 -31.14 -11.96
N GLY A 919 -19.87 -32.47 -12.06
CA GLY A 919 -18.84 -33.39 -11.57
C GLY A 919 -18.72 -34.64 -12.45
N SER A 920 -17.82 -35.55 -12.10
CA SER A 920 -17.65 -36.83 -12.80
C SER A 920 -17.89 -38.01 -11.86
N ALA A 921 -18.57 -39.04 -12.34
CA ALA A 921 -18.84 -40.24 -11.56
C ALA A 921 -17.51 -40.90 -11.13
N GLY A 922 -17.39 -41.27 -9.86
CA GLY A 922 -16.16 -41.82 -9.31
C GLY A 922 -15.04 -40.81 -9.04
N ALA A 923 -15.18 -39.54 -9.41
CA ALA A 923 -14.23 -38.48 -9.05
C ALA A 923 -14.72 -37.66 -7.84
N ALA A 924 -13.79 -37.20 -7.01
CA ALA A 924 -14.09 -36.38 -5.85
C ALA A 924 -14.42 -34.93 -6.28
N THR A 925 -15.64 -34.47 -5.98
CA THR A 925 -16.07 -33.09 -6.23
C THR A 925 -16.02 -32.30 -4.93
N SER A 926 -15.27 -31.19 -4.90
CA SER A 926 -15.05 -30.40 -3.68
C SER A 926 -16.07 -29.28 -3.53
N PHE A 927 -16.62 -29.16 -2.33
CA PHE A 927 -17.53 -28.09 -1.92
C PHE A 927 -16.91 -27.33 -0.75
N GLN A 928 -17.20 -26.02 -0.69
CA GLN A 928 -16.78 -25.15 0.41
C GLN A 928 -17.95 -24.28 0.86
N TRP A 929 -18.11 -24.14 2.18
CA TRP A 929 -19.14 -23.30 2.77
C TRP A 929 -18.65 -22.60 4.04
N GLU A 930 -19.30 -21.51 4.39
CA GLU A 930 -19.10 -20.76 5.63
C GLU A 930 -20.38 -20.83 6.46
N VAL A 931 -20.22 -21.00 7.78
CA VAL A 931 -21.30 -20.80 8.76
C VAL A 931 -21.16 -19.39 9.31
N ALA A 932 -21.86 -18.44 8.70
CA ALA A 932 -21.82 -17.04 9.13
C ALA A 932 -22.79 -16.80 10.29
N GLY A 933 -22.60 -15.73 11.06
CA GLY A 933 -23.46 -15.40 12.20
C GLY A 933 -23.28 -16.29 13.45
N SER A 934 -22.23 -17.11 13.52
CA SER A 934 -21.84 -17.86 14.72
C SER A 934 -20.36 -17.62 15.06
N ILE A 935 -19.91 -17.95 16.28
CA ILE A 935 -18.50 -17.84 16.72
C ILE A 935 -17.81 -19.21 16.59
N THR A 936 -18.50 -20.26 17.03
CA THR A 936 -18.09 -21.65 16.86
C THR A 936 -19.18 -22.47 16.17
N VAL A 937 -18.80 -23.63 15.66
CA VAL A 937 -19.68 -24.61 15.01
C VAL A 937 -19.43 -25.97 15.63
N ASP A 938 -20.47 -26.58 16.19
CA ASP A 938 -20.35 -27.85 16.91
C ASP A 938 -20.24 -29.03 15.95
N SER A 939 -20.97 -28.96 14.84
CA SER A 939 -20.93 -29.96 13.77
C SER A 939 -21.38 -29.34 12.45
N THR A 940 -20.72 -29.67 11.33
CA THR A 940 -21.17 -29.30 9.99
C THR A 940 -20.74 -30.31 8.94
N SER A 941 -21.62 -30.58 7.98
CA SER A 941 -21.44 -31.59 6.94
C SER A 941 -22.26 -31.27 5.70
N LEU A 942 -22.08 -32.06 4.65
CA LEU A 942 -22.91 -32.03 3.45
C LEU A 942 -23.88 -33.20 3.45
N ARG A 943 -25.16 -32.91 3.20
CA ARG A 943 -26.19 -33.89 2.82
C ARG A 943 -26.32 -33.91 1.31
N TYR A 944 -26.34 -35.10 0.70
CA TYR A 944 -26.55 -35.24 -0.74
C TYR A 944 -27.45 -36.43 -1.11
N SER A 945 -28.29 -36.24 -2.11
CA SER A 945 -29.24 -37.25 -2.61
C SER A 945 -29.49 -37.06 -4.11
N THR A 946 -30.00 -38.09 -4.80
CA THR A 946 -30.55 -37.96 -6.16
C THR A 946 -31.95 -37.36 -6.16
N ARG A 947 -32.57 -37.20 -4.99
CA ARG A 947 -33.89 -36.61 -4.82
C ARG A 947 -33.81 -35.12 -4.43
N PRO A 948 -34.67 -34.24 -5.00
CA PRO A 948 -34.66 -32.81 -4.70
C PRO A 948 -34.92 -32.46 -3.24
N ASP A 949 -35.69 -33.29 -2.53
CA ASP A 949 -36.07 -33.09 -1.13
C ASP A 949 -35.04 -33.61 -0.13
N LEU A 950 -33.91 -34.16 -0.62
CA LEU A 950 -32.88 -34.81 0.19
C LEU A 950 -33.38 -35.99 1.05
N SER A 951 -34.53 -36.59 0.70
CA SER A 951 -34.99 -37.80 1.37
C SER A 951 -34.00 -38.95 1.12
N GLY A 952 -33.61 -39.64 2.20
CA GLY A 952 -32.59 -40.71 2.16
C GLY A 952 -31.16 -40.22 1.83
N ALA A 953 -30.85 -38.94 2.07
CA ALA A 953 -29.55 -38.36 1.76
C ALA A 953 -28.39 -39.05 2.51
N SER A 954 -27.27 -39.20 1.81
CA SER A 954 -25.98 -39.54 2.41
C SER A 954 -25.35 -38.29 3.01
N THR A 955 -24.56 -38.46 4.07
CA THR A 955 -23.91 -37.35 4.78
C THR A 955 -22.39 -37.52 4.79
N THR A 956 -21.64 -36.46 4.49
CA THR A 956 -20.18 -36.48 4.59
C THR A 956 -19.73 -36.51 6.06
N PRO A 957 -18.47 -36.87 6.37
CA PRO A 957 -17.93 -36.73 7.71
C PRO A 957 -18.16 -35.32 8.28
N ALA A 958 -18.64 -35.26 9.51
CA ALA A 958 -18.88 -34.01 10.21
C ALA A 958 -17.56 -33.33 10.59
N GLN A 959 -17.56 -32.00 10.53
CA GLN A 959 -16.46 -31.12 10.93
C GLN A 959 -16.95 -30.21 12.06
N SER A 960 -16.04 -29.79 12.94
CA SER A 960 -16.32 -28.78 13.96
C SER A 960 -15.19 -27.75 13.97
N GLY A 961 -15.44 -26.55 14.50
CA GLY A 961 -14.41 -25.51 14.52
C GLY A 961 -14.90 -24.10 14.80
N THR A 962 -14.08 -23.13 14.41
CA THR A 962 -14.32 -21.70 14.62
C THR A 962 -14.68 -20.99 13.33
N THR A 963 -15.49 -19.94 13.42
CA THR A 963 -15.83 -19.08 12.28
C THR A 963 -14.89 -17.87 12.18
N ARG A 964 -15.18 -16.97 11.23
CA ARG A 964 -14.53 -15.66 11.15
C ARG A 964 -14.75 -14.75 12.37
N TRP A 965 -15.76 -15.02 13.21
CA TRP A 965 -16.07 -14.22 14.40
C TRP A 965 -15.36 -14.70 15.67
N TYR A 966 -14.52 -15.73 15.56
CA TYR A 966 -13.68 -16.15 16.68
C TYR A 966 -12.42 -15.28 16.83
N HIS A 967 -12.23 -14.74 18.03
CA HIS A 967 -11.03 -14.01 18.43
C HIS A 967 -10.31 -14.72 19.60
N PRO A 968 -8.96 -14.82 19.59
CA PRO A 968 -8.21 -15.51 20.67
C PRO A 968 -8.50 -14.99 22.09
N ASP A 969 -8.72 -13.67 22.25
CA ASP A 969 -9.07 -13.05 23.55
C ASP A 969 -10.39 -13.55 24.16
N MET A 970 -11.23 -14.24 23.39
CA MET A 970 -12.43 -14.89 23.92
C MET A 970 -12.08 -16.04 24.86
N GLY A 971 -10.88 -16.63 24.78
CA GLY A 971 -10.44 -17.67 25.72
C GLY A 971 -11.19 -19.01 25.59
N MET A 972 -11.88 -19.25 24.48
CA MET A 972 -12.50 -20.55 24.19
C MET A 972 -11.45 -21.52 23.61
N SER A 973 -11.42 -22.77 24.10
CA SER A 973 -10.57 -23.84 23.56
C SER A 973 -10.99 -24.19 22.13
N SER A 974 -10.06 -24.17 21.17
CA SER A 974 -10.37 -24.39 19.75
C SER A 974 -9.40 -25.37 19.07
N GLN A 975 -9.95 -26.23 18.20
CA GLN A 975 -9.21 -26.99 17.19
C GLN A 975 -9.18 -26.20 15.88
N SER A 976 -8.04 -26.19 15.18
CA SER A 976 -7.80 -25.30 14.04
C SER A 976 -8.83 -25.49 12.90
N ASN A 977 -9.60 -24.45 12.59
CA ASN A 977 -9.57 -23.72 11.31
C ASN A 977 -10.50 -22.50 11.32
N LYS A 978 -10.06 -21.37 10.74
CA LYS A 978 -10.77 -20.07 10.72
C LYS A 978 -11.61 -19.90 9.44
N GLY A 979 -12.89 -20.26 9.50
CA GLY A 979 -13.94 -19.62 8.72
C GLY A 979 -14.55 -20.39 7.54
N ILE A 980 -13.83 -21.31 6.89
CA ILE A 980 -14.34 -22.04 5.72
C ILE A 980 -14.24 -23.54 5.97
N PHE A 981 -15.39 -24.21 5.86
CA PHE A 981 -15.51 -25.66 5.91
C PHE A 981 -15.47 -26.22 4.49
N SER A 982 -14.90 -27.41 4.33
CA SER A 982 -14.79 -28.04 3.02
C SER A 982 -14.97 -29.54 3.12
N ALA A 983 -15.69 -30.12 2.17
CA ALA A 983 -15.80 -31.57 2.04
C ALA A 983 -15.87 -31.93 0.55
N SER A 984 -15.38 -33.12 0.23
CA SER A 984 -15.45 -33.66 -1.12
C SER A 984 -16.41 -34.83 -1.16
N ILE A 985 -17.27 -34.86 -2.16
CA ILE A 985 -18.22 -35.95 -2.41
C ILE A 985 -17.76 -36.73 -3.63
N GLN A 986 -17.66 -38.06 -3.51
CA GLN A 986 -17.43 -38.95 -4.63
C GLN A 986 -18.77 -39.58 -5.02
N PHE A 987 -19.33 -39.13 -6.15
CA PHE A 987 -20.65 -39.58 -6.59
C PHE A 987 -20.57 -40.99 -7.19
N PRO A 988 -21.48 -41.91 -6.81
CA PRO A 988 -21.37 -43.33 -7.17
C PRO A 988 -21.73 -43.62 -8.63
N SER A 989 -22.52 -42.76 -9.28
CA SER A 989 -22.99 -42.94 -10.66
C SER A 989 -23.25 -41.59 -11.33
N SER A 990 -23.30 -41.60 -12.67
CA SER A 990 -23.76 -40.45 -13.45
C SER A 990 -25.22 -40.13 -13.13
N GLY A 991 -25.58 -38.84 -13.05
CA GLY A 991 -26.94 -38.41 -12.76
C GLY A 991 -27.01 -37.02 -12.14
N VAL A 992 -28.22 -36.59 -11.78
CA VAL A 992 -28.45 -35.33 -11.07
C VAL A 992 -28.46 -35.58 -9.57
N TYR A 993 -27.65 -34.83 -8.83
CA TYR A 993 -27.63 -34.85 -7.37
C TYR A 993 -27.98 -33.47 -6.82
N TYR A 994 -28.54 -33.47 -5.62
CA TYR A 994 -28.86 -32.31 -4.83
C TYR A 994 -27.99 -32.33 -3.59
N VAL A 995 -27.35 -31.21 -3.27
CA VAL A 995 -26.40 -31.09 -2.16
C VAL A 995 -26.81 -29.92 -1.27
N GLN A 996 -26.74 -30.11 0.04
CA GLN A 996 -27.02 -29.09 1.04
C GLN A 996 -25.97 -29.15 2.15
N ALA A 997 -25.41 -28.01 2.51
CA ALA A 997 -24.61 -27.89 3.72
C ALA A 997 -25.54 -27.77 4.93
N VAL A 998 -25.21 -28.46 6.01
CA VAL A 998 -25.94 -28.40 7.29
C VAL A 998 -24.94 -28.14 8.41
N ALA A 999 -25.33 -27.37 9.41
CA ALA A 999 -24.53 -27.10 10.58
C ALA A 999 -25.39 -27.09 11.85
N THR A 1000 -24.90 -27.71 12.90
CA THR A 1000 -25.40 -27.57 14.26
C THR A 1000 -24.61 -26.46 14.96
N VAL A 1001 -25.32 -25.45 15.44
CA VAL A 1001 -24.76 -24.27 16.12
C VAL A 1001 -25.50 -24.07 17.44
N ASP A 1002 -24.88 -24.52 18.52
CA ASP A 1002 -25.26 -24.34 19.93
C ASP A 1002 -24.04 -23.92 20.80
N GLN A 1003 -22.82 -23.99 20.26
CA GLN A 1003 -21.55 -23.51 20.85
C GLN A 1003 -21.25 -24.08 22.26
N ASN A 1004 -21.80 -25.27 22.55
CA ASN A 1004 -21.88 -25.88 23.87
C ASN A 1004 -22.47 -24.98 24.95
N TRP A 1005 -23.17 -23.93 24.56
CA TRP A 1005 -23.67 -22.98 25.52
C TRP A 1005 -24.84 -23.55 26.32
N ALA A 1006 -25.64 -24.48 25.77
CA ALA A 1006 -26.74 -25.14 26.49
C ALA A 1006 -26.30 -25.86 27.78
N GLU A 1007 -25.05 -26.33 27.86
CA GLU A 1007 -24.50 -27.02 29.03
C GLU A 1007 -23.80 -26.08 30.03
N GLN A 1008 -23.52 -24.84 29.62
CA GLN A 1008 -22.81 -23.88 30.46
C GLN A 1008 -23.70 -23.43 31.64
N GLY A 1009 -23.18 -23.35 32.86
CA GLY A 1009 -23.98 -22.93 34.02
C GLY A 1009 -24.87 -24.01 34.63
N THR A 1010 -24.50 -25.29 34.46
CA THR A 1010 -24.98 -26.38 35.33
C THR A 1010 -24.01 -26.57 36.52
N GLY A 1011 -24.50 -27.02 37.68
CA GLY A 1011 -23.66 -27.26 38.86
C GLY A 1011 -23.29 -26.01 39.68
N ILE A 1012 -22.06 -25.98 40.23
CA ILE A 1012 -21.56 -24.93 41.14
C ILE A 1012 -21.43 -23.54 40.47
N ASP A 1013 -21.29 -23.50 39.15
CA ASP A 1013 -21.13 -22.28 38.34
C ASP A 1013 -22.44 -21.71 37.79
N ALA A 1014 -23.58 -22.25 38.22
CA ALA A 1014 -24.89 -21.87 37.70
C ALA A 1014 -25.22 -20.38 37.97
N PRO A 1015 -25.77 -19.65 36.96
CA PRO A 1015 -26.10 -18.25 37.10
C PRO A 1015 -27.20 -18.01 38.16
N THR A 1016 -27.21 -16.82 38.77
CA THR A 1016 -28.16 -16.43 39.82
C THR A 1016 -29.09 -15.32 39.32
N PRO A 1017 -30.42 -15.44 39.46
CA PRO A 1017 -31.16 -16.52 40.11
C PRO A 1017 -31.06 -17.80 39.27
N PHE A 1018 -31.01 -18.97 39.91
CA PHE A 1018 -30.87 -20.30 39.27
C PHE A 1018 -32.04 -20.64 38.34
N VAL A 1019 -32.16 -19.87 37.28
CA VAL A 1019 -33.23 -19.85 36.32
C VAL A 1019 -32.61 -20.30 35.01
N PRO A 1020 -33.30 -21.15 34.23
CA PRO A 1020 -32.84 -21.50 32.91
C PRO A 1020 -32.56 -20.23 32.09
N PRO A 1021 -31.56 -20.25 31.21
CA PRO A 1021 -31.33 -19.21 30.21
C PRO A 1021 -32.64 -18.81 29.52
N GLN A 1022 -32.81 -17.52 29.24
CA GLN A 1022 -34.09 -16.99 28.77
C GLN A 1022 -34.06 -16.59 27.29
N THR A 1023 -32.86 -16.46 26.71
CA THR A 1023 -32.68 -16.03 25.32
C THR A 1023 -32.59 -17.20 24.36
N HIS A 1024 -33.62 -17.30 23.53
CA HIS A 1024 -33.76 -18.20 22.38
C HIS A 1024 -33.06 -17.65 21.12
N VAL A 1025 -32.17 -16.68 21.30
CA VAL A 1025 -32.20 -15.47 20.46
C VAL A 1025 -30.85 -15.01 19.91
N VAL A 1026 -29.75 -15.57 20.39
CA VAL A 1026 -28.38 -15.15 19.99
C VAL A 1026 -27.51 -16.35 19.65
N ASN A 1027 -28.15 -17.42 19.15
CA ASN A 1027 -27.61 -18.77 19.19
C ASN A 1027 -27.17 -19.22 20.58
N ALA A 1028 -27.41 -18.38 21.61
CA ALA A 1028 -26.72 -18.33 22.88
C ALA A 1028 -26.92 -19.58 23.68
N ARG A 1029 -28.13 -20.18 23.70
CA ARG A 1029 -28.49 -21.43 24.38
C ARG A 1029 -29.84 -21.88 23.86
N THR A 1030 -29.88 -22.47 22.67
CA THR A 1030 -31.13 -22.58 21.90
C THR A 1030 -31.78 -23.95 22.09
N LYS A 1031 -33.04 -24.00 22.55
CA LYS A 1031 -33.82 -25.25 22.58
C LYS A 1031 -34.81 -25.31 21.41
N ASN A 1032 -34.86 -26.45 20.71
CA ASN A 1032 -35.71 -26.64 19.54
C ASN A 1032 -37.23 -26.57 19.83
N ASP A 1033 -37.64 -26.79 21.08
CA ASP A 1033 -39.03 -26.72 21.53
C ASP A 1033 -39.49 -25.31 21.89
N TRP A 1034 -38.57 -24.33 21.93
CA TRP A 1034 -38.91 -22.94 22.23
C TRP A 1034 -39.60 -22.26 21.05
N ARG A 1035 -40.79 -21.72 21.30
CA ARG A 1035 -41.56 -20.93 20.34
C ARG A 1035 -42.31 -19.82 21.07
N PHE A 1036 -41.89 -18.58 20.86
CA PHE A 1036 -42.52 -17.40 21.41
C PHE A 1036 -43.30 -16.66 20.33
N THR A 1037 -44.41 -16.05 20.70
CA THR A 1037 -45.25 -15.30 19.77
C THR A 1037 -45.76 -14.03 20.44
N ASN A 1038 -45.59 -12.90 19.76
CA ASN A 1038 -46.09 -11.61 20.19
C ASN A 1038 -46.54 -10.83 18.94
N ASN A 1039 -47.79 -10.35 18.90
CA ASN A 1039 -48.36 -9.58 17.78
C ASN A 1039 -48.11 -10.16 16.37
N GLY A 1040 -48.20 -11.49 16.21
CA GLY A 1040 -47.98 -12.16 14.93
C GLY A 1040 -46.52 -12.40 14.55
N LYS A 1041 -45.56 -11.85 15.31
CA LYS A 1041 -44.14 -12.18 15.24
C LYS A 1041 -43.85 -13.44 16.01
N ILE A 1042 -43.00 -14.31 15.45
CA ILE A 1042 -42.64 -15.61 16.00
C ILE A 1042 -41.12 -15.67 16.08
N VAL A 1043 -40.63 -16.01 17.28
CA VAL A 1043 -39.23 -16.40 17.43
C VAL A 1043 -39.19 -17.84 17.92
N GLN A 1044 -38.49 -18.68 17.16
CA GLN A 1044 -38.38 -20.12 17.40
C GLN A 1044 -36.93 -20.51 17.59
N GLY A 1045 -36.68 -21.38 18.56
CA GLY A 1045 -35.35 -21.94 18.77
C GLY A 1045 -34.98 -22.94 17.67
N GLN A 1046 -33.75 -22.83 17.18
CA GLN A 1046 -33.22 -23.67 16.11
C GLN A 1046 -31.73 -23.95 16.35
N VAL A 1047 -31.35 -25.23 16.42
CA VAL A 1047 -29.94 -25.64 16.55
C VAL A 1047 -29.32 -26.06 15.22
N GLU A 1048 -30.12 -26.56 14.28
CA GLU A 1048 -29.65 -26.99 12.95
C GLU A 1048 -29.99 -25.94 11.90
N TRP A 1049 -28.98 -25.52 11.14
CA TRP A 1049 -29.04 -24.53 10.10
C TRP A 1049 -28.62 -25.16 8.78
N SER A 1050 -29.26 -24.78 7.68
CA SER A 1050 -28.98 -25.36 6.36
C SER A 1050 -28.79 -24.30 5.28
N SER A 1051 -27.99 -24.63 4.27
CA SER A 1051 -27.83 -23.79 3.08
C SER A 1051 -28.96 -24.04 2.07
N PRO A 1052 -29.14 -23.17 1.06
CA PRO A 1052 -29.94 -23.50 -0.11
C PRO A 1052 -29.43 -24.78 -0.79
N ILE A 1053 -30.35 -25.64 -1.22
CA ILE A 1053 -30.03 -26.86 -1.97
C ILE A 1053 -29.46 -26.47 -3.34
N VAL A 1054 -28.32 -27.05 -3.69
CA VAL A 1054 -27.67 -26.85 -4.99
C VAL A 1054 -27.77 -28.11 -5.84
N GLN A 1055 -28.04 -27.95 -7.13
CA GLN A 1055 -28.11 -29.04 -8.09
C GLN A 1055 -26.76 -29.22 -8.79
N ILE A 1056 -26.29 -30.46 -8.89
CA ILE A 1056 -25.07 -30.84 -9.60
C ILE A 1056 -25.36 -31.94 -10.63
N VAL A 1057 -24.82 -31.78 -11.82
CA VAL A 1057 -24.90 -32.78 -12.90
C VAL A 1057 -23.59 -33.59 -12.95
N VAL A 1058 -23.68 -34.87 -12.63
CA VAL A 1058 -22.54 -35.80 -12.60
C VAL A 1058 -22.51 -36.59 -13.91
N GLN A 1059 -21.42 -36.44 -14.66
CA GLN A 1059 -21.18 -37.13 -15.94
C GLN A 1059 -20.47 -38.47 -15.76
#